data_AF-A0A351FSB3-F1
#
_entry.id   AF-A0A351FSB3-F1
#
_cell.length_a   1.000
_cell.length_b   1.000
_cell.length_c   1.000
_cell.angle_alpha   90.00
_cell.angle_beta   90.00
_cell.angle_gamma   90.00
#
_symmetry.space_group_name_H-M   'P 1'
#
loop_
_entity.id
_entity.type
_entity.pdbx_description
1 polymer ?
#
loop_
_entity_poly.entity_id
_entity_poly.type
_entity_poly.pdbx_seq_one_letter_code
_entity_poly.pdbx_strand_id
1 'polypeptide(L)'
;VSGEMVASIRQGNGPGFLWCEVDRLGGHTSNDDHRQYRSEEELNQLDDSDPLARFKRRLLAEQIVSSSEIEQLERDVRRDVRADYEQAASEAAPQASETLLHVVGDSAIPNDCPVELSSEATIADAVKATFRAALAEDDRFVFFGEDIEDPKGGVFKITEGLSTEFPGRVVNSPLAESTIAGMACGLASYGKRPVFELQFIDFAASGWNQIVNNLATLRWRSNGKWSCPSVIYAPYGGYLPGGAIWHSQANESALAHFPGLTVAIPSTPEDTAGMFWTAMHGEDPVIILLPKHLLRKPQVTNNITPVELGKARVVRQGSDVTIVAWGNAVELAVQAAEQLDPEISADVIDLRSIVPWDREAVCESIEKTGRLVVVQEDTENCSVGQMVITDVLKDHAVWSKLLAPPQLVSKPNVLIGFHPNFEYAALPGTEQLVEAVKKTIGASPRREIAAAPLPSSTAPVAEAPPAPAPAPAPPTTTHTTTQPTAAPETDHVQVVVPHLGEGIYNCDVVQLLKQAGDTVESDEPLCEIETDKATLAIEASHAGILERWETVEGENLEVGQSIATIRLHGAPTKRCEMQPTSTNSIALTRAVQVPTASATAKIRWDVVKAACAQRESKGGRVSPTAVTAFHLAEAFNTEAGQRFLHRAMPSYETERYFDLGIAVALPGDELTTAVVENPLGLSWPDFLSQYDAAIESARRGDRHDRRRVALQLSTLGRLGIEDAHPLVVPPSAGTLFVGAAHWELIDIDGQPQPHRVASLVISFDHRLINGVGAASLLNELKAAIEAAA
;
A
#
# COMPACT_ATOMS: atom_id res chain seq x y z
N VAL A 1 28.87 20.01 22.49
CA VAL A 1 27.46 19.55 22.34
C VAL A 1 27.33 18.03 22.32
N SER A 2 27.56 17.31 21.22
CA SER A 2 27.31 15.85 21.16
C SER A 2 28.14 15.06 22.18
N GLY A 3 29.44 15.37 22.34
CA GLY A 3 30.30 14.72 23.34
C GLY A 3 29.85 14.95 24.79
N GLU A 4 29.38 16.15 25.11
CA GLU A 4 28.85 16.49 26.44
C GLU A 4 27.53 15.79 26.71
N MET A 5 26.65 15.73 25.71
CA MET A 5 25.38 14.98 25.79
C MET A 5 25.64 13.48 26.03
N VAL A 6 26.56 12.87 25.26
CA VAL A 6 26.94 11.47 25.45
C VAL A 6 27.55 11.24 26.84
N ALA A 7 28.41 12.15 27.31
CA ALA A 7 28.95 12.06 28.66
C ALA A 7 27.87 12.15 29.74
N SER A 8 26.87 13.02 29.56
CA SER A 8 25.72 13.16 30.46
C SER A 8 24.84 11.90 30.48
N ILE A 9 24.53 11.33 29.32
CA ILE A 9 23.77 10.07 29.21
C ILE A 9 24.52 8.94 29.93
N ARG A 10 25.84 8.82 29.72
CA ARG A 10 26.69 7.82 30.39
C ARG A 10 26.75 7.99 31.91
N GLN A 11 26.51 9.19 32.42
CA GLN A 11 26.41 9.48 33.86
C GLN A 11 25.02 9.14 34.44
N GLY A 12 24.07 8.68 33.62
CA GLY A 12 22.73 8.32 34.06
C GLY A 12 21.76 9.49 34.16
N ASN A 13 22.08 10.64 33.54
CA ASN A 13 21.22 11.83 33.58
C ASN A 13 19.99 11.73 32.65
N GLY A 14 19.66 10.53 32.16
CA GLY A 14 18.53 10.28 31.27
C GLY A 14 18.83 10.49 29.78
N PRO A 15 17.80 10.41 28.92
CA PRO A 15 17.96 10.56 27.48
C PRO A 15 18.36 11.98 27.09
N GLY A 16 19.20 12.10 26.07
CA GLY A 16 19.57 13.38 25.46
C GLY A 16 18.98 13.51 24.06
N PHE A 17 18.49 14.70 23.71
CA PHE A 17 17.95 15.01 22.40
C PHE A 17 18.83 16.04 21.70
N LEU A 18 19.31 15.73 20.49
CA LEU A 18 20.03 16.66 19.63
C LEU A 18 19.10 17.09 18.49
N TRP A 19 18.64 18.34 18.53
CA TRP A 19 17.84 18.92 17.44
C TRP A 19 18.77 19.35 16.31
N CYS A 20 18.75 18.62 15.18
CA CYS A 20 19.53 18.95 13.99
C CYS A 20 18.61 19.51 12.90
N GLU A 21 18.84 20.77 12.52
CA GLU A 21 18.17 21.41 11.39
C GLU A 21 18.99 21.16 10.13
N VAL A 22 18.46 20.33 9.23
CA VAL A 22 19.12 19.91 7.99
C VAL A 22 18.12 19.86 6.84
N ASP A 23 18.59 20.18 5.64
CA ASP A 23 17.80 20.06 4.43
C ASP A 23 17.86 18.65 3.84
N ARG A 24 16.72 18.14 3.38
CA ARG A 24 16.69 17.00 2.46
C ARG A 24 17.05 17.49 1.06
N LEU A 25 18.24 17.14 0.57
CA LEU A 25 18.77 17.63 -0.70
C LEU A 25 18.01 17.12 -1.92
N GLY A 26 17.50 15.88 -1.86
CA GLY A 26 16.71 15.26 -2.93
C GLY A 26 15.20 15.20 -2.66
N GLY A 27 14.50 14.52 -3.57
CA GLY A 27 13.11 14.09 -3.39
C GLY A 27 12.90 13.21 -2.15
N HIS A 28 11.65 12.95 -1.78
CA HIS A 28 11.33 12.03 -0.69
C HIS A 28 11.86 10.63 -0.96
N THR A 29 11.83 10.22 -2.22
CA THR A 29 12.36 8.96 -2.73
C THR A 29 13.00 9.26 -4.10
N SER A 30 13.72 8.29 -4.67
CA SER A 30 14.21 8.38 -6.05
C SER A 30 13.10 8.57 -7.10
N ASN A 31 11.86 8.24 -6.72
CA ASN A 31 10.68 8.29 -7.58
C ASN A 31 9.79 9.51 -7.26
N ASP A 32 10.29 10.47 -6.48
CA ASP A 32 9.57 11.68 -6.09
C ASP A 32 10.22 12.92 -6.67
N ASP A 33 9.41 13.84 -7.20
CA ASP A 33 9.87 15.11 -7.75
C ASP A 33 9.58 16.25 -6.79
N HIS A 34 10.60 16.67 -6.04
CA HIS A 34 10.48 17.77 -5.09
C HIS A 34 10.16 19.14 -5.72
N ARG A 35 10.29 19.30 -7.05
CA ARG A 35 9.89 20.53 -7.76
C ARG A 35 8.37 20.74 -7.71
N GLN A 36 7.61 19.69 -7.38
CA GLN A 36 6.16 19.79 -7.22
C GLN A 36 5.73 20.53 -5.94
N TYR A 37 6.59 20.54 -4.91
CA TYR A 37 6.22 21.09 -3.59
C TYR A 37 7.31 21.97 -2.96
N ARG A 38 8.42 22.22 -3.66
CA ARG A 38 9.43 23.22 -3.31
C ARG A 38 9.55 24.28 -4.39
N SER A 39 9.78 25.51 -3.98
CA SER A 39 10.03 26.61 -4.91
C SER A 39 11.39 26.46 -5.60
N GLU A 40 11.53 26.98 -6.82
CA GLU A 40 12.82 27.03 -7.51
C GLU A 40 13.88 27.78 -6.68
N GLU A 41 13.48 28.80 -5.92
CA GLU A 41 14.36 29.52 -5.01
C GLU A 41 14.93 28.62 -3.92
N GLU A 42 14.09 27.83 -3.25
CA GLU A 42 14.54 26.85 -2.26
C GLU A 42 15.47 25.81 -2.88
N LEU A 43 15.12 25.28 -4.06
CA LEU A 43 15.93 24.27 -4.75
C LEU A 43 17.32 24.79 -5.11
N ASN A 44 17.41 26.02 -5.61
CA ASN A 44 18.70 26.65 -5.93
C ASN A 44 19.57 26.91 -4.68
N GLN A 45 18.95 27.02 -3.50
CA GLN A 45 19.65 27.21 -2.22
C GLN A 45 20.09 25.88 -1.57
N LEU A 46 19.52 24.73 -1.98
CA LEU A 46 19.83 23.42 -1.37
C LEU A 46 21.29 23.02 -1.50
N ASP A 47 21.91 23.29 -2.65
CA ASP A 47 23.32 22.96 -2.88
C ASP A 47 24.24 23.71 -1.91
N ASP A 48 23.88 24.94 -1.54
CA ASP A 48 24.61 25.71 -0.54
C ASP A 48 24.39 25.22 0.89
N SER A 49 23.25 24.57 1.14
CA SER A 49 22.92 23.92 2.41
C SER A 49 23.59 22.56 2.61
N ASP A 50 24.18 21.94 1.58
CA ASP A 50 24.83 20.63 1.70
C ASP A 50 25.92 20.63 2.80
N PRO A 51 25.73 19.88 3.90
CA PRO A 51 26.70 19.83 4.98
C PRO A 51 28.06 19.29 4.54
N LEU A 52 28.12 18.40 3.54
CA LEU A 52 29.39 17.86 3.03
C LEU A 52 30.15 18.90 2.23
N ALA A 53 29.50 19.59 1.28
CA ALA A 53 30.11 20.70 0.54
C ALA A 53 30.59 21.82 1.46
N ARG A 54 29.79 22.19 2.48
CA ARG A 54 30.19 23.20 3.49
C ARG A 54 31.39 22.74 4.31
N PHE A 55 31.41 21.49 4.75
CA PHE A 55 32.52 20.94 5.52
C PHE A 55 33.81 20.86 4.69
N LYS A 56 33.72 20.42 3.42
CA LYS A 56 34.80 20.43 2.44
C LYS A 56 35.38 21.84 2.26
N ARG A 57 34.54 22.85 1.99
CA ARG A 57 34.95 24.26 1.85
C ARG A 57 35.68 24.75 3.10
N ARG A 58 35.19 24.41 4.29
CA ARG A 58 35.81 24.79 5.57
C ARG A 58 37.20 24.15 5.76
N LEU A 59 37.34 22.85 5.53
CA LEU A 59 38.61 22.15 5.72
C LEU A 59 39.71 22.67 4.78
N LEU A 60 39.35 23.00 3.53
CA LEU A 60 40.26 23.64 2.57
C LEU A 60 40.66 25.04 3.03
N ALA A 61 39.71 25.84 3.51
CA ALA A 61 39.97 27.19 4.00
C ALA A 61 40.88 27.18 5.25
N GLU A 62 40.70 26.21 6.13
CA GLU A 62 41.54 26.00 7.33
C GLU A 62 42.87 25.27 7.03
N GLN A 63 43.11 24.89 5.77
CA GLN A 63 44.31 24.15 5.31
C GLN A 63 44.55 22.83 6.07
N ILE A 64 43.49 22.18 6.55
CA ILE A 64 43.55 20.89 7.24
C ILE A 64 43.80 19.75 6.25
N VAL A 65 43.26 19.87 5.03
CA VAL A 65 43.47 18.97 3.89
C VAL A 65 43.66 19.77 2.62
N SER A 66 44.42 19.22 1.69
CA SER A 66 44.63 19.77 0.35
C SER A 66 43.54 19.33 -0.63
N SER A 67 43.36 20.09 -1.72
CA SER A 67 42.44 19.72 -2.81
C SER A 67 42.77 18.33 -3.39
N SER A 68 44.05 18.00 -3.54
CA SER A 68 44.49 16.69 -4.03
C SER A 68 44.12 15.55 -3.09
N GLU A 69 44.18 15.76 -1.78
CA GLU A 69 43.76 14.74 -0.80
C GLU A 69 42.26 14.51 -0.85
N ILE A 70 41.45 15.57 -1.03
CA ILE A 70 40.00 15.43 -1.16
C ILE A 70 39.62 14.72 -2.46
N GLU A 71 40.22 15.10 -3.59
CA GLU A 71 40.00 14.40 -4.86
C GLU A 71 40.40 12.93 -4.77
N GLN A 72 41.49 12.62 -4.06
CA GLN A 72 41.90 11.24 -3.85
C GLN A 72 40.87 10.48 -3.00
N LEU A 73 40.38 11.07 -1.91
CA LEU A 73 39.34 10.48 -1.07
C LEU A 73 38.04 10.22 -1.85
N GLU A 74 37.59 11.17 -2.66
CA GLU A 74 36.40 11.01 -3.52
C GLU A 74 36.59 9.88 -4.54
N ARG A 75 37.79 9.76 -5.15
CA ARG A 75 38.12 8.64 -6.04
C ARG A 75 38.12 7.30 -5.31
N ASP A 76 38.70 7.24 -4.12
CA ASP A 76 38.75 6.02 -3.32
C ASP A 76 37.34 5.57 -2.89
N VAL A 77 36.48 6.49 -2.42
CA VAL A 77 35.09 6.19 -2.07
C VAL A 77 34.30 5.69 -3.28
N ARG A 78 34.43 6.32 -4.45
CA ARG A 78 33.76 5.85 -5.68
C ARG A 78 34.21 4.45 -6.08
N ARG A 79 35.50 4.16 -5.99
CA ARG A 79 36.04 2.82 -6.25
C ARG A 79 35.45 1.79 -5.29
N ASP A 80 35.38 2.12 -4.00
CA ASP A 80 34.91 1.19 -2.97
C ASP A 80 33.39 0.91 -3.15
N VAL A 81 32.56 1.95 -3.36
CA VAL A 81 31.12 1.79 -3.67
C VAL A 81 30.88 0.93 -4.91
N ARG A 82 31.73 1.10 -5.93
CA ARG A 82 31.65 0.31 -7.16
C ARG A 82 32.01 -1.16 -6.93
N ALA A 83 33.06 -1.43 -6.18
CA ALA A 83 33.45 -2.79 -5.85
C ALA A 83 32.32 -3.51 -5.09
N ASP A 84 31.65 -2.81 -4.17
CA ASP A 84 30.48 -3.34 -3.45
C ASP A 84 29.30 -3.62 -4.40
N TYR A 85 29.03 -2.72 -5.36
CA TYR A 85 27.99 -2.92 -6.38
C TYR A 85 28.30 -4.11 -7.30
N GLU A 86 29.54 -4.23 -7.79
CA GLU A 86 29.98 -5.33 -8.64
C GLU A 86 29.89 -6.68 -7.90
N GLN A 87 30.28 -6.71 -6.63
CA GLN A 87 30.11 -7.89 -5.78
C GLN A 87 28.63 -8.26 -5.66
N ALA A 88 27.76 -7.31 -5.28
CA ALA A 88 26.34 -7.55 -5.10
C ALA A 88 25.64 -8.00 -6.40
N ALA A 89 25.99 -7.38 -7.54
CA ALA A 89 25.46 -7.74 -8.86
C ALA A 89 25.87 -9.14 -9.32
N SER A 90 26.98 -9.68 -8.78
CA SER A 90 27.46 -11.03 -9.05
C SER A 90 26.83 -12.12 -8.16
N GLU A 91 26.08 -11.73 -7.12
CA GLU A 91 25.39 -12.69 -6.26
C GLU A 91 24.23 -13.39 -6.98
N ALA A 92 23.94 -14.62 -6.58
CA ALA A 92 22.85 -15.38 -7.16
C ALA A 92 21.49 -14.74 -6.80
N ALA A 93 20.61 -14.62 -7.79
CA ALA A 93 19.24 -14.18 -7.56
C ALA A 93 18.47 -15.19 -6.65
N PRO A 94 17.54 -14.69 -5.82
CA PRO A 94 16.68 -15.56 -5.00
C PRO A 94 15.81 -16.48 -5.87
N GLN A 95 15.51 -17.67 -5.38
CA GLN A 95 14.70 -18.66 -6.09
C GLN A 95 13.22 -18.56 -5.69
N ALA A 96 12.29 -18.77 -6.63
CA ALA A 96 10.86 -18.77 -6.32
C ALA A 96 10.47 -19.83 -5.26
N SER A 97 11.20 -20.94 -5.18
CA SER A 97 11.04 -21.97 -4.15
C SER A 97 11.35 -21.47 -2.72
N GLU A 98 12.06 -20.36 -2.57
CA GLU A 98 12.42 -19.76 -1.28
C GLU A 98 11.34 -18.82 -0.74
N THR A 99 10.22 -18.64 -1.44
CA THR A 99 9.14 -17.70 -1.06
C THR A 99 8.64 -17.90 0.38
N LEU A 100 8.59 -19.14 0.86
CA LEU A 100 8.11 -19.49 2.20
C LEU A 100 9.24 -19.61 3.23
N LEU A 101 10.49 -19.40 2.82
CA LEU A 101 11.64 -19.52 3.71
C LEU A 101 11.54 -18.47 4.82
N HIS A 102 11.85 -18.88 6.05
CA HIS A 102 11.93 -17.97 7.21
C HIS A 102 10.63 -17.23 7.59
N VAL A 103 9.47 -17.65 7.08
CA VAL A 103 8.16 -17.16 7.57
C VAL A 103 7.98 -17.53 9.05
N VAL A 104 8.27 -18.78 9.39
CA VAL A 104 8.41 -19.28 10.76
C VAL A 104 9.69 -20.13 10.83
N GLY A 105 10.26 -20.27 12.02
CA GLY A 105 11.39 -21.16 12.29
C GLY A 105 10.92 -22.58 12.60
N ASP A 106 11.89 -23.45 12.86
CA ASP A 106 11.62 -24.82 13.28
C ASP A 106 11.00 -24.84 14.69
N SER A 107 9.91 -25.60 14.85
CA SER A 107 9.30 -25.80 16.15
C SER A 107 10.08 -26.87 16.92
N ALA A 108 10.78 -26.49 17.98
CA ALA A 108 11.39 -27.43 18.91
C ALA A 108 10.43 -27.69 20.07
N ILE A 109 10.00 -28.94 20.21
CA ILE A 109 9.21 -29.37 21.37
C ILE A 109 10.20 -29.71 22.50
N PRO A 110 10.09 -29.09 23.69
CA PRO A 110 10.88 -29.50 24.85
C PRO A 110 10.70 -30.98 25.18
N ASN A 111 11.73 -31.63 25.71
CA ASN A 111 11.65 -33.06 26.06
C ASN A 111 10.83 -33.29 27.34
N ASP A 112 10.84 -32.33 28.26
CA ASP A 112 10.19 -32.38 29.56
C ASP A 112 9.37 -31.11 29.82
N CYS A 113 8.50 -31.19 30.82
CA CYS A 113 7.76 -30.05 31.36
C CYS A 113 7.79 -30.18 32.89
N PRO A 114 8.58 -29.38 33.63
CA PRO A 114 8.72 -29.50 35.08
C PRO A 114 7.54 -28.87 35.84
N VAL A 115 6.42 -28.63 35.16
CA VAL A 115 5.22 -28.03 35.75
C VAL A 115 4.41 -29.14 36.44
N GLU A 116 4.07 -28.91 37.69
CA GLU A 116 3.17 -29.77 38.46
C GLU A 116 1.89 -29.00 38.81
N LEU A 117 0.75 -29.68 38.70
CA LEU A 117 -0.55 -29.17 39.11
C LEU A 117 -1.20 -30.10 40.13
N SER A 118 -2.05 -29.55 40.99
CA SER A 118 -2.95 -30.35 41.83
C SER A 118 -3.90 -31.16 40.95
N SER A 119 -4.38 -32.30 41.46
CA SER A 119 -5.31 -33.23 40.76
C SER A 119 -6.58 -32.58 40.20
N GLU A 120 -6.91 -31.40 40.73
CA GLU A 120 -7.90 -30.49 40.18
C GLU A 120 -7.27 -29.10 40.19
N ALA A 121 -7.25 -28.42 39.04
CA ALA A 121 -6.63 -27.11 38.88
C ALA A 121 -7.43 -26.24 37.90
N THR A 122 -7.16 -24.94 37.89
CA THR A 122 -7.71 -24.00 36.90
C THR A 122 -6.67 -23.65 35.83
N ILE A 123 -7.11 -23.10 34.69
CA ILE A 123 -6.20 -22.55 33.68
C ILE A 123 -5.31 -21.46 34.30
N ALA A 124 -5.85 -20.63 35.20
CA ALA A 124 -5.06 -19.62 35.91
C ALA A 124 -3.93 -20.23 36.77
N ASP A 125 -4.17 -21.38 37.41
CA ASP A 125 -3.14 -22.11 38.17
C ASP A 125 -2.06 -22.67 37.23
N ALA A 126 -2.46 -23.20 36.08
CA ALA A 126 -1.56 -23.70 35.04
C ALA A 126 -0.62 -22.61 34.50
N VAL A 127 -1.16 -21.43 34.16
CA VAL A 127 -0.36 -20.29 33.70
C VAL A 127 0.65 -19.88 34.77
N LYS A 128 0.20 -19.70 36.02
CA LYS A 128 1.06 -19.30 37.13
C LYS A 128 2.19 -20.29 37.39
N ALA A 129 1.88 -21.59 37.41
CA ALA A 129 2.86 -22.64 37.62
C ALA A 129 3.90 -22.69 36.49
N THR A 130 3.45 -22.53 35.24
CA THR A 130 4.33 -22.51 34.06
C THR A 130 5.26 -21.29 34.05
N PHE A 131 4.72 -20.11 34.38
CA PHE A 131 5.52 -18.88 34.47
C PHE A 131 6.57 -18.96 35.58
N ARG A 132 6.21 -19.49 36.76
CA ARG A 132 7.17 -19.74 37.83
C ARG A 132 8.28 -20.70 37.38
N ALA A 133 7.92 -21.81 36.73
CA ALA A 133 8.89 -22.80 36.26
C ALA A 133 9.90 -22.18 35.28
N ALA A 134 9.42 -21.41 34.30
CA ALA A 134 10.29 -20.76 33.33
C ALA A 134 11.19 -19.68 33.96
N LEU A 135 10.64 -18.85 34.85
CA LEU A 135 11.43 -17.86 35.60
C LEU A 135 12.52 -18.53 36.45
N ALA A 136 12.25 -19.71 37.02
CA ALA A 136 13.24 -20.46 37.79
C ALA A 136 14.32 -21.12 36.89
N GLU A 137 13.98 -21.44 35.65
CA GLU A 137 14.86 -22.11 34.69
C GLU A 137 15.89 -21.18 34.05
N ASP A 138 15.46 -20.02 33.52
CA ASP A 138 16.31 -19.20 32.65
C ASP A 138 16.09 -17.68 32.86
N ASP A 139 17.19 -16.96 33.12
CA ASP A 139 17.24 -15.50 33.30
C ASP A 139 16.95 -14.69 32.03
N ARG A 140 16.82 -15.34 30.88
CA ARG A 140 16.36 -14.73 29.63
C ARG A 140 14.86 -14.47 29.64
N PHE A 141 14.07 -15.22 30.41
CA PHE A 141 12.65 -14.98 30.54
C PHE A 141 12.37 -13.70 31.32
N VAL A 142 11.63 -12.79 30.70
CA VAL A 142 11.23 -11.51 31.29
C VAL A 142 9.76 -11.28 31.03
N PHE A 143 9.05 -10.85 32.06
CA PHE A 143 7.61 -10.69 32.06
C PHE A 143 7.27 -9.23 32.29
N PHE A 144 6.36 -8.71 31.46
CA PHE A 144 5.85 -7.36 31.63
C PHE A 144 4.46 -7.22 31.05
N GLY A 145 3.70 -6.26 31.58
CA GLY A 145 2.32 -6.06 31.23
C GLY A 145 1.66 -5.14 32.23
N GLU A 146 0.39 -4.85 32.01
CA GLU A 146 -0.35 -3.89 32.83
C GLU A 146 -0.81 -4.55 34.13
N ASP A 147 -0.42 -3.98 35.26
CA ASP A 147 -0.82 -4.45 36.61
C ASP A 147 -0.33 -5.84 37.01
N ILE A 148 0.66 -6.43 36.31
CA ILE A 148 1.14 -7.79 36.58
C ILE A 148 2.00 -7.93 37.84
N GLU A 149 2.51 -6.82 38.41
CA GLU A 149 3.31 -6.87 39.65
C GLU A 149 2.45 -7.07 40.91
N ASP A 150 3.11 -7.55 41.95
CA ASP A 150 2.57 -7.60 43.30
C ASP A 150 2.35 -6.19 43.86
N PRO A 151 1.30 -5.99 44.68
CA PRO A 151 0.44 -7.01 45.28
C PRO A 151 -0.77 -7.43 44.42
N LYS A 152 -0.88 -6.96 43.18
CA LYS A 152 -2.07 -7.23 42.33
C LYS A 152 -1.94 -8.55 41.56
N GLY A 153 -0.86 -8.74 40.80
CA GLY A 153 -0.61 -9.97 40.03
C GLY A 153 -1.45 -10.11 38.76
N GLY A 154 -1.82 -8.99 38.13
CA GLY A 154 -2.68 -8.90 36.96
C GLY A 154 -4.17 -8.81 37.32
N VAL A 155 -5.01 -8.42 36.36
CA VAL A 155 -6.49 -8.32 36.55
C VAL A 155 -7.08 -9.66 37.00
N PHE A 156 -6.53 -10.75 36.47
CA PHE A 156 -6.96 -12.12 36.79
C PHE A 156 -6.06 -12.81 37.83
N LYS A 157 -5.15 -12.10 38.50
CA LYS A 157 -4.23 -12.64 39.52
C LYS A 157 -3.38 -13.84 39.08
N ILE A 158 -3.08 -13.93 37.79
CA ILE A 158 -2.31 -15.02 37.20
C ILE A 158 -0.81 -14.92 37.52
N THR A 159 -0.27 -13.72 37.73
CA THR A 159 1.14 -13.47 38.07
C THR A 159 1.37 -13.16 39.56
N GLU A 160 0.33 -13.28 40.38
CA GLU A 160 0.40 -13.02 41.83
C GLU A 160 1.51 -13.85 42.50
N GLY A 161 2.40 -13.15 43.21
CA GLY A 161 3.59 -13.65 43.90
C GLY A 161 4.86 -13.68 43.07
N LEU A 162 4.78 -13.62 41.73
CA LEU A 162 5.94 -13.83 40.86
C LEU A 162 6.92 -12.66 40.88
N SER A 163 6.45 -11.42 40.99
CA SER A 163 7.35 -10.24 41.04
C SER A 163 8.10 -10.14 42.37
N THR A 164 7.50 -10.63 43.46
CA THR A 164 8.15 -10.73 44.77
C THR A 164 9.20 -11.84 44.76
N GLU A 165 8.89 -12.98 44.14
CA GLU A 165 9.79 -14.14 44.03
C GLU A 165 10.95 -13.88 43.05
N PHE A 166 10.70 -13.13 41.97
CA PHE A 166 11.65 -12.84 40.91
C PHE A 166 11.78 -11.32 40.62
N PRO A 167 12.35 -10.54 41.56
CA PRO A 167 12.42 -9.08 41.45
C PRO A 167 13.09 -8.61 40.16
N GLY A 168 12.46 -7.65 39.48
CA GLY A 168 12.99 -7.04 38.25
C GLY A 168 12.82 -7.88 36.97
N ARG A 169 12.26 -9.09 37.06
CA ARG A 169 11.93 -9.92 35.90
C ARG A 169 10.44 -10.06 35.63
N VAL A 170 9.58 -9.63 36.55
CA VAL A 170 8.13 -9.49 36.37
C VAL A 170 7.80 -8.06 36.75
N VAL A 171 7.50 -7.20 35.78
CA VAL A 171 7.41 -5.74 35.98
C VAL A 171 6.20 -5.12 35.31
N ASN A 172 5.64 -4.05 35.88
CA ASN A 172 4.55 -3.34 35.23
C ASN A 172 5.05 -2.57 34.02
N SER A 173 4.28 -2.63 32.94
CA SER A 173 4.43 -1.73 31.81
C SER A 173 3.63 -0.43 32.00
N PRO A 174 3.93 0.62 31.23
CA PRO A 174 2.97 1.70 30.98
C PRO A 174 1.68 1.16 30.32
N LEU A 175 0.59 1.93 30.42
CA LEU A 175 -0.66 1.70 29.70
C LEU A 175 -0.50 2.06 28.21
N ALA A 176 0.23 1.23 27.46
CA ALA A 176 0.56 1.46 26.06
C ALA A 176 0.97 0.15 25.37
N GLU A 177 0.02 -0.57 24.79
CA GLU A 177 0.21 -1.88 24.16
C GLU A 177 1.21 -1.84 22.99
N SER A 178 1.29 -0.71 22.27
CA SER A 178 2.32 -0.50 21.25
C SER A 178 3.73 -0.46 21.84
N THR A 179 3.90 0.13 23.02
CA THR A 179 5.20 0.15 23.71
C THR A 179 5.53 -1.22 24.26
N ILE A 180 4.54 -1.94 24.82
CA ILE A 180 4.69 -3.31 25.31
C ILE A 180 5.18 -4.22 24.17
N ALA A 181 4.44 -4.28 23.06
CA ALA A 181 4.80 -5.13 21.92
C ALA A 181 6.14 -4.70 21.28
N GLY A 182 6.36 -3.40 21.08
CA GLY A 182 7.62 -2.90 20.52
C GLY A 182 8.84 -3.23 21.39
N MET A 183 8.71 -3.10 22.72
CA MET A 183 9.74 -3.49 23.67
C MET A 183 10.00 -5.00 23.62
N ALA A 184 8.95 -5.83 23.49
CA ALA A 184 9.11 -7.27 23.32
C ALA A 184 9.97 -7.61 22.10
N CYS A 185 9.69 -7.00 20.95
CA CYS A 185 10.49 -7.20 19.73
C CYS A 185 11.96 -6.84 19.95
N GLY A 186 12.24 -5.71 20.59
CA GLY A 186 13.60 -5.27 20.92
C GLY A 186 14.32 -6.20 21.91
N LEU A 187 13.64 -6.62 22.98
CA LEU A 187 14.18 -7.56 23.98
C LEU A 187 14.46 -8.93 23.36
N ALA A 188 13.55 -9.44 22.55
CA ALA A 188 13.72 -10.69 21.81
C ALA A 188 14.93 -10.64 20.88
N SER A 189 15.05 -9.55 20.11
CA SER A 189 16.22 -9.30 19.23
C SER A 189 17.54 -9.20 20.00
N TYR A 190 17.50 -8.79 21.27
CA TYR A 190 18.68 -8.70 22.15
C TYR A 190 19.01 -10.03 22.86
N GLY A 191 18.23 -11.09 22.63
CA GLY A 191 18.44 -12.43 23.20
C GLY A 191 17.70 -12.69 24.52
N LYS A 192 16.74 -11.84 24.90
CA LYS A 192 15.77 -12.15 25.95
C LYS A 192 14.59 -12.94 25.36
N ARG A 193 13.74 -13.48 26.23
CA ARG A 193 12.53 -14.22 25.89
C ARG A 193 11.33 -13.58 26.58
N PRO A 194 10.81 -12.47 26.04
CA PRO A 194 9.72 -11.74 26.67
C PRO A 194 8.42 -12.54 26.66
N VAL A 195 7.74 -12.56 27.81
CA VAL A 195 6.37 -13.07 27.97
C VAL A 195 5.50 -11.95 28.49
N PHE A 196 4.59 -11.44 27.69
CA PHE A 196 3.86 -10.22 28.06
C PHE A 196 2.35 -10.34 27.94
N GLU A 197 1.66 -9.62 28.82
CA GLU A 197 0.20 -9.56 28.86
C GLU A 197 -0.30 -8.42 27.97
N LEU A 198 -1.25 -8.73 27.11
CA LEU A 198 -2.27 -7.75 26.73
C LEU A 198 -3.45 -7.95 27.67
N GLN A 199 -3.82 -6.91 28.44
CA GLN A 199 -4.77 -7.07 29.56
C GLN A 199 -6.08 -7.75 29.12
N PHE A 200 -6.54 -7.41 27.91
CA PHE A 200 -7.58 -8.12 27.15
C PHE A 200 -7.24 -8.08 25.67
N ILE A 201 -7.66 -9.09 24.91
CA ILE A 201 -7.44 -9.12 23.45
C ILE A 201 -8.10 -7.93 22.74
N ASP A 202 -9.19 -7.41 23.30
CA ASP A 202 -9.94 -6.24 22.82
C ASP A 202 -9.04 -4.99 22.67
N PHE A 203 -7.93 -4.91 23.41
CA PHE A 203 -6.97 -3.79 23.38
C PHE A 203 -5.80 -3.98 22.41
N ALA A 204 -5.70 -5.12 21.71
CA ALA A 204 -4.59 -5.38 20.78
C ALA A 204 -4.49 -4.37 19.62
N ALA A 205 -5.58 -3.65 19.30
CA ALA A 205 -5.63 -2.70 18.20
C ALA A 205 -4.59 -1.56 18.32
N SER A 206 -4.30 -1.06 19.52
CA SER A 206 -3.29 -0.03 19.75
C SER A 206 -1.86 -0.56 19.51
N GLY A 207 -1.62 -1.85 19.77
CA GLY A 207 -0.36 -2.54 19.53
C GLY A 207 -0.23 -3.21 18.15
N TRP A 208 -1.26 -3.11 17.30
CA TRP A 208 -1.41 -3.97 16.12
C TRP A 208 -0.21 -3.95 15.18
N ASN A 209 0.25 -2.76 14.79
CA ASN A 209 1.40 -2.60 13.90
C ASN A 209 2.68 -3.26 14.44
N GLN A 210 2.89 -3.25 15.76
CA GLN A 210 4.05 -3.91 16.35
C GLN A 210 3.90 -5.42 16.21
N ILE A 211 2.74 -5.97 16.55
CA ILE A 211 2.45 -7.41 16.46
C ILE A 211 2.63 -7.90 15.02
N VAL A 212 1.94 -7.29 14.05
CA VAL A 212 1.84 -7.84 12.69
C VAL A 212 2.96 -7.43 11.75
N ASN A 213 3.52 -6.21 11.88
CA ASN A 213 4.55 -5.73 10.95
C ASN A 213 5.96 -5.79 11.52
N ASN A 214 6.13 -5.99 12.84
CA ASN A 214 7.45 -6.05 13.46
C ASN A 214 7.75 -7.43 14.05
N LEU A 215 6.94 -7.93 14.99
CA LEU A 215 7.18 -9.23 15.62
C LEU A 215 7.04 -10.36 14.59
N ALA A 216 5.89 -10.43 13.91
CA ALA A 216 5.56 -11.52 12.98
C ALA A 216 6.55 -11.62 11.80
N THR A 217 7.03 -10.48 11.29
CA THR A 217 7.84 -10.44 10.06
C THR A 217 9.34 -10.45 10.32
N LEU A 218 9.80 -10.31 11.58
CA LEU A 218 11.22 -10.07 11.88
C LEU A 218 12.14 -11.13 11.28
N ARG A 219 11.76 -12.40 11.42
CA ARG A 219 12.52 -13.51 10.86
C ARG A 219 12.59 -13.44 9.34
N TRP A 220 11.45 -13.29 8.69
CA TRP A 220 11.35 -13.25 7.24
C TRP A 220 12.10 -12.04 6.65
N ARG A 221 11.87 -10.83 7.16
CA ARG A 221 12.51 -9.60 6.64
C ARG A 221 14.02 -9.51 6.91
N SER A 222 14.52 -10.30 7.85
CA SER A 222 15.95 -10.42 8.13
C SER A 222 16.59 -11.63 7.46
N ASN A 223 15.85 -12.37 6.62
CA ASN A 223 16.27 -13.62 5.99
C ASN A 223 16.83 -14.62 7.02
N GLY A 224 16.10 -14.81 8.12
CA GLY A 224 16.47 -15.73 9.20
C GLY A 224 17.59 -15.26 10.12
N LYS A 225 18.20 -14.09 9.88
CA LYS A 225 19.29 -13.58 10.72
C LYS A 225 18.82 -13.25 12.14
N TRP A 226 17.63 -12.69 12.28
CA TRP A 226 17.04 -12.34 13.58
C TRP A 226 15.78 -13.20 13.80
N SER A 227 15.52 -13.57 15.04
CA SER A 227 14.29 -14.26 15.46
C SER A 227 13.55 -13.42 16.51
N CYS A 228 12.29 -13.73 16.78
CA CYS A 228 11.50 -13.03 17.79
C CYS A 228 10.88 -14.04 18.78
N PRO A 229 11.70 -14.71 19.63
CA PRO A 229 11.20 -15.62 20.65
C PRO A 229 10.41 -14.85 21.71
N SER A 230 9.10 -14.78 21.54
CA SER A 230 8.21 -14.02 22.43
C SER A 230 6.86 -14.69 22.58
N VAL A 231 6.31 -14.66 23.79
CA VAL A 231 4.94 -15.12 24.06
C VAL A 231 4.08 -13.93 24.43
N ILE A 232 3.03 -13.71 23.65
CA ILE A 232 1.96 -12.78 23.98
C ILE A 232 0.84 -13.62 24.58
N TYR A 233 0.30 -13.22 25.72
CA TYR A 233 -0.91 -13.83 26.21
C TYR A 233 -1.97 -12.78 26.51
N ALA A 234 -3.23 -13.15 26.24
CA ALA A 234 -4.35 -12.23 26.40
C ALA A 234 -5.61 -13.00 26.84
N PRO A 235 -6.32 -12.54 27.88
CA PRO A 235 -7.67 -12.98 28.16
C PRO A 235 -8.59 -12.70 26.97
N TYR A 236 -9.29 -13.72 26.47
CA TYR A 236 -10.14 -13.63 25.28
C TYR A 236 -11.54 -14.24 25.52
N GLY A 237 -12.47 -13.83 24.66
CA GLY A 237 -13.83 -14.36 24.56
C GLY A 237 -14.82 -13.84 25.61
N GLY A 238 -16.07 -14.28 25.55
CA GLY A 238 -17.20 -13.86 26.35
C GLY A 238 -17.68 -14.95 27.32
N TYR A 239 -19.00 -15.12 27.43
CA TYR A 239 -19.69 -15.96 28.41
C TYR A 239 -19.53 -15.49 29.86
N LEU A 240 -19.11 -14.24 30.03
CA LEU A 240 -18.89 -13.56 31.31
C LEU A 240 -19.56 -12.18 31.21
N PRO A 241 -20.87 -12.09 31.55
CA PRO A 241 -21.67 -10.93 31.25
C PRO A 241 -21.14 -9.65 31.90
N GLY A 242 -21.27 -8.54 31.16
CA GLY A 242 -20.84 -7.20 31.57
C GLY A 242 -19.53 -6.73 30.95
N GLY A 243 -18.87 -7.57 30.15
CA GLY A 243 -17.64 -7.21 29.42
C GLY A 243 -17.88 -6.33 28.18
N ALA A 244 -18.99 -6.56 27.47
CA ALA A 244 -19.38 -5.84 26.26
C ALA A 244 -18.27 -5.83 25.19
N ILE A 245 -18.21 -4.77 24.38
CA ILE A 245 -17.25 -4.63 23.27
C ILE A 245 -15.78 -4.47 23.69
N TRP A 246 -15.51 -4.33 24.99
CA TRP A 246 -14.18 -4.05 25.53
C TRP A 246 -13.57 -5.23 26.30
N HIS A 247 -14.38 -6.24 26.63
CA HIS A 247 -13.92 -7.40 27.39
C HIS A 247 -14.71 -8.66 27.03
N SER A 248 -15.14 -8.82 25.78
CA SER A 248 -15.88 -10.03 25.36
C SER A 248 -15.64 -10.40 23.90
N GLN A 249 -14.70 -9.77 23.19
CA GLN A 249 -14.38 -10.18 21.83
C GLN A 249 -13.46 -11.40 21.80
N ALA A 250 -13.58 -12.19 20.74
CA ALA A 250 -12.73 -13.34 20.49
C ALA A 250 -11.54 -12.95 19.57
N ASN A 251 -11.83 -12.33 18.42
CA ASN A 251 -10.88 -11.69 17.49
C ASN A 251 -9.73 -12.58 16.98
N GLU A 252 -9.79 -13.90 17.18
CA GLU A 252 -8.72 -14.82 16.78
C GLU A 252 -8.51 -14.85 15.26
N SER A 253 -9.56 -14.65 14.47
CA SER A 253 -9.48 -14.63 13.00
C SER A 253 -8.59 -13.50 12.48
N ALA A 254 -8.60 -12.34 13.12
CA ALA A 254 -7.77 -11.20 12.72
C ALA A 254 -6.28 -11.51 12.90
N LEU A 255 -5.90 -12.21 13.97
CA LEU A 255 -4.52 -12.62 14.21
C LEU A 255 -4.09 -13.77 13.29
N ALA A 256 -4.99 -14.72 13.04
CA ALA A 256 -4.75 -15.87 12.17
C ALA A 256 -4.40 -15.48 10.72
N HIS A 257 -4.74 -14.27 10.30
CA HIS A 257 -4.49 -13.78 8.95
C HIS A 257 -3.00 -13.49 8.65
N PHE A 258 -2.17 -13.23 9.67
CA PHE A 258 -0.82 -12.70 9.47
C PHE A 258 0.25 -13.80 9.53
N PRO A 259 1.03 -14.01 8.45
CA PRO A 259 2.14 -14.96 8.44
C PRO A 259 3.20 -14.63 9.50
N GLY A 260 3.84 -15.66 10.04
CA GLY A 260 4.86 -15.54 11.07
C GLY A 260 4.32 -15.47 12.51
N LEU A 261 3.00 -15.43 12.69
CA LEU A 261 2.36 -15.60 13.99
C LEU A 261 1.87 -17.05 14.18
N THR A 262 2.08 -17.57 15.39
CA THR A 262 1.36 -18.75 15.87
C THR A 262 0.28 -18.32 16.85
N VAL A 263 -0.95 -18.83 16.70
CA VAL A 263 -2.09 -18.48 17.57
C VAL A 263 -2.66 -19.75 18.19
N ALA A 264 -2.66 -19.79 19.52
CA ALA A 264 -3.07 -20.92 20.34
C ALA A 264 -4.19 -20.53 21.31
N ILE A 265 -5.12 -21.44 21.54
CA ILE A 265 -6.31 -21.26 22.38
C ILE A 265 -6.55 -22.55 23.18
N PRO A 266 -5.89 -22.74 24.33
CA PRO A 266 -6.07 -23.94 25.15
C PRO A 266 -7.46 -23.94 25.82
N SER A 267 -7.98 -25.13 26.14
CA SER A 267 -9.27 -25.29 26.82
C SER A 267 -9.18 -25.97 28.19
N THR A 268 -8.02 -26.56 28.55
CA THR A 268 -7.80 -27.25 29.83
C THR A 268 -6.52 -26.75 30.52
N PRO A 269 -6.39 -26.94 31.85
CA PRO A 269 -5.18 -26.58 32.59
C PRO A 269 -3.93 -27.29 32.07
N GLU A 270 -4.02 -28.59 31.74
CA GLU A 270 -2.89 -29.39 31.23
C GLU A 270 -2.39 -28.87 29.89
N ASP A 271 -3.30 -28.67 28.92
CA ASP A 271 -2.92 -28.13 27.60
C ASP A 271 -2.35 -26.73 27.77
N THR A 272 -2.94 -25.91 28.64
CA THR A 272 -2.42 -24.56 28.90
C THR A 272 -0.96 -24.62 29.33
N ALA A 273 -0.64 -25.44 30.33
CA ALA A 273 0.74 -25.57 30.81
C ALA A 273 1.69 -26.10 29.73
N GLY A 274 1.32 -27.19 29.04
CA GLY A 274 2.14 -27.80 28.00
C GLY A 274 2.35 -26.91 26.77
N MET A 275 1.34 -26.13 26.38
CA MET A 275 1.40 -25.20 25.26
C MET A 275 2.20 -23.95 25.59
N PHE A 276 2.00 -23.35 26.78
CA PHE A 276 2.86 -22.24 27.23
C PHE A 276 4.31 -22.68 27.31
N TRP A 277 4.57 -23.86 27.88
CA TRP A 277 5.92 -24.38 27.97
C TRP A 277 6.57 -24.53 26.59
N THR A 278 5.85 -25.09 25.62
CA THR A 278 6.34 -25.22 24.24
C THR A 278 6.55 -23.86 23.58
N ALA A 279 5.59 -22.94 23.71
CA ALA A 279 5.65 -21.59 23.13
C ALA A 279 6.83 -20.78 23.69
N MET A 280 7.04 -20.82 25.00
CA MET A 280 8.15 -20.15 25.67
C MET A 280 9.51 -20.71 25.27
N HIS A 281 9.53 -21.95 24.75
CA HIS A 281 10.73 -22.61 24.23
C HIS A 281 10.95 -22.44 22.73
N GLY A 282 9.98 -21.88 22.01
CA GLY A 282 10.06 -21.59 20.59
C GLY A 282 10.90 -20.36 20.25
N GLU A 283 11.17 -20.19 18.95
CA GLU A 283 11.99 -19.10 18.41
C GLU A 283 11.18 -18.02 17.68
N ASP A 284 9.85 -18.16 17.67
CA ASP A 284 8.93 -17.31 16.92
C ASP A 284 7.86 -16.72 17.84
N PRO A 285 7.20 -15.63 17.42
CA PRO A 285 6.16 -15.01 18.23
C PRO A 285 4.92 -15.91 18.29
N VAL A 286 4.53 -16.28 19.51
CA VAL A 286 3.34 -17.07 19.80
C VAL A 286 2.34 -16.23 20.58
N ILE A 287 1.08 -16.26 20.17
CA ILE A 287 -0.04 -15.66 20.88
C ILE A 287 -0.86 -16.77 21.52
N ILE A 288 -1.03 -16.72 22.84
CA ILE A 288 -1.89 -17.64 23.58
C ILE A 288 -3.08 -16.87 24.13
N LEU A 289 -4.27 -17.15 23.58
CA LEU A 289 -5.52 -16.54 24.00
C LEU A 289 -6.15 -17.39 25.11
N LEU A 290 -6.33 -16.81 26.29
CA LEU A 290 -6.83 -17.47 27.50
C LEU A 290 -8.36 -17.35 27.60
N PRO A 291 -9.13 -18.45 27.46
CA PRO A 291 -10.60 -18.37 27.48
C PRO A 291 -11.10 -17.95 28.87
N LYS A 292 -11.67 -16.76 29.00
CA LYS A 292 -12.01 -16.19 30.32
C LYS A 292 -13.05 -17.01 31.08
N HIS A 293 -14.04 -17.55 30.39
CA HIS A 293 -15.08 -18.37 31.01
C HIS A 293 -14.53 -19.69 31.58
N LEU A 294 -13.52 -20.27 30.94
CA LEU A 294 -12.83 -21.47 31.44
C LEU A 294 -11.71 -21.13 32.45
N LEU A 295 -11.22 -19.89 32.47
CA LEU A 295 -10.01 -19.47 33.18
C LEU A 295 -9.96 -19.89 34.66
N ARG A 296 -11.11 -19.81 35.34
CA ARG A 296 -11.27 -20.09 36.78
C ARG A 296 -12.12 -21.31 37.09
N LYS A 297 -12.51 -22.09 36.08
CA LYS A 297 -13.24 -23.34 36.30
C LYS A 297 -12.26 -24.44 36.72
N PRO A 298 -12.45 -25.09 37.88
CA PRO A 298 -11.66 -26.26 38.25
C PRO A 298 -11.89 -27.40 37.26
N GLN A 299 -10.82 -28.04 36.84
CA GLN A 299 -10.84 -29.22 35.96
C GLN A 299 -9.88 -30.28 36.50
N VAL A 300 -10.23 -31.55 36.29
CA VAL A 300 -9.34 -32.67 36.62
C VAL A 300 -8.07 -32.56 35.79
N THR A 301 -6.93 -32.80 36.43
CA THR A 301 -5.62 -32.77 35.78
C THR A 301 -4.95 -34.14 35.80
N ASN A 302 -4.22 -34.41 34.73
CA ASN A 302 -3.33 -35.53 34.50
C ASN A 302 -1.88 -35.03 34.41
N ASN A 303 -0.97 -35.92 34.02
CA ASN A 303 0.43 -35.56 33.84
C ASN A 303 0.61 -34.53 32.71
N ILE A 304 1.34 -33.47 33.02
CA ILE A 304 1.63 -32.39 32.08
C ILE A 304 2.78 -32.81 31.18
N THR A 305 2.58 -32.66 29.88
CA THR A 305 3.63 -32.86 28.87
C THR A 305 3.67 -31.64 27.96
N PRO A 306 4.82 -31.32 27.35
CA PRO A 306 4.89 -30.32 26.29
C PRO A 306 3.88 -30.67 25.18
N VAL A 307 3.13 -29.66 24.71
CA VAL A 307 2.12 -29.81 23.66
C VAL A 307 2.60 -29.10 22.40
N GLU A 308 2.75 -29.88 21.33
CA GLU A 308 3.07 -29.36 20.00
C GLU A 308 1.98 -28.37 19.52
N LEU A 309 2.41 -27.16 19.15
CA LEU A 309 1.52 -26.15 18.60
C LEU A 309 1.08 -26.56 17.18
N GLY A 310 -0.21 -26.46 16.90
CA GLY A 310 -0.80 -26.96 15.65
C GLY A 310 -1.34 -28.39 15.73
N LYS A 311 -1.29 -29.05 16.89
CA LYS A 311 -1.90 -30.37 17.10
C LYS A 311 -3.22 -30.27 17.83
N ALA A 312 -4.24 -30.95 17.32
CA ALA A 312 -5.56 -31.03 17.95
C ALA A 312 -5.63 -32.17 18.96
N ARG A 313 -6.63 -32.13 19.83
CA ARG A 313 -6.95 -33.21 20.78
C ARG A 313 -8.35 -33.75 20.48
N VAL A 314 -8.47 -35.06 20.40
CA VAL A 314 -9.79 -35.71 20.40
C VAL A 314 -10.32 -35.76 21.83
N VAL A 315 -11.34 -34.97 22.11
CA VAL A 315 -11.99 -34.88 23.44
C VAL A 315 -12.95 -36.05 23.65
N ARG A 316 -13.64 -36.45 22.59
CA ARG A 316 -14.59 -37.57 22.60
C ARG A 316 -14.55 -38.30 21.27
N GLN A 317 -14.51 -39.62 21.32
CA GLN A 317 -14.58 -40.47 20.13
C GLN A 317 -16.04 -40.68 19.69
N GLY A 318 -16.29 -40.55 18.39
CA GLY A 318 -17.58 -40.85 17.76
C GLY A 318 -17.49 -41.23 16.29
N SER A 319 -18.65 -41.49 15.68
CA SER A 319 -18.75 -42.08 14.33
C SER A 319 -19.79 -41.45 13.41
N ASP A 320 -20.68 -40.59 13.92
CA ASP A 320 -21.82 -40.09 13.14
C ASP A 320 -21.65 -38.64 12.68
N VAL A 321 -20.95 -37.83 13.48
CA VAL A 321 -20.68 -36.42 13.21
C VAL A 321 -19.37 -35.96 13.85
N THR A 322 -18.57 -35.21 13.11
CA THR A 322 -17.39 -34.50 13.63
C THR A 322 -17.80 -33.11 14.11
N ILE A 323 -17.48 -32.78 15.36
CA ILE A 323 -17.63 -31.45 15.95
C ILE A 323 -16.24 -30.88 16.20
N VAL A 324 -15.89 -29.78 15.54
CA VAL A 324 -14.62 -29.06 15.75
C VAL A 324 -14.88 -27.81 16.58
N ALA A 325 -14.14 -27.64 17.66
CA ALA A 325 -14.24 -26.52 18.60
C ALA A 325 -12.87 -26.10 19.13
N TRP A 326 -12.79 -24.96 19.81
CA TRP A 326 -11.61 -24.49 20.54
C TRP A 326 -12.00 -23.56 21.69
N GLY A 327 -11.11 -23.43 22.68
CA GLY A 327 -11.30 -22.60 23.87
C GLY A 327 -12.68 -22.77 24.54
N ASN A 328 -13.41 -21.68 24.76
CA ASN A 328 -14.73 -21.71 25.43
C ASN A 328 -15.73 -22.65 24.74
N ALA A 329 -15.67 -22.78 23.41
CA ALA A 329 -16.62 -23.57 22.63
C ALA A 329 -16.46 -25.09 22.83
N VAL A 330 -15.32 -25.56 23.38
CA VAL A 330 -15.11 -26.98 23.69
C VAL A 330 -16.11 -27.46 24.74
N GLU A 331 -16.40 -26.64 25.77
CA GLU A 331 -17.41 -26.96 26.77
C GLU A 331 -18.80 -27.13 26.12
N LEU A 332 -19.15 -26.25 25.19
CA LEU A 332 -20.42 -26.33 24.45
C LEU A 332 -20.50 -27.60 23.59
N ALA A 333 -19.39 -27.98 22.95
CA ALA A 333 -19.33 -29.19 22.12
C ALA A 333 -19.52 -30.48 22.95
N VAL A 334 -18.89 -30.55 24.13
CA VAL A 334 -19.07 -31.68 25.05
C VAL A 334 -20.52 -31.75 25.55
N GLN A 335 -21.07 -30.63 26.02
CA GLN A 335 -22.46 -30.55 26.48
C GLN A 335 -23.47 -30.90 25.38
N ALA A 336 -23.23 -30.41 24.16
CA ALA A 336 -24.09 -30.74 23.02
C ALA A 336 -24.06 -32.24 22.76
N ALA A 337 -22.87 -32.85 22.74
CA ALA A 337 -22.71 -34.30 22.53
C ALA A 337 -23.35 -35.15 23.64
N GLU A 338 -23.51 -34.62 24.86
CA GLU A 338 -24.26 -35.28 25.96
C GLU A 338 -25.78 -35.15 25.81
N GLN A 339 -26.26 -34.09 25.14
CA GLN A 339 -27.68 -33.83 24.91
C GLN A 339 -28.23 -34.45 23.62
N LEU A 340 -27.37 -34.99 22.74
CA LEU A 340 -27.80 -35.71 21.54
C LEU A 340 -28.54 -37.01 21.92
N ASP A 341 -29.36 -37.50 21.00
CA ASP A 341 -29.99 -38.82 21.15
C ASP A 341 -28.90 -39.88 21.37
N PRO A 342 -29.11 -40.87 22.27
CA PRO A 342 -28.09 -41.89 22.58
C PRO A 342 -27.59 -42.71 21.38
N GLU A 343 -28.31 -42.70 20.27
CA GLU A 343 -27.94 -43.36 19.01
C GLU A 343 -26.98 -42.52 18.15
N ILE A 344 -26.79 -41.24 18.47
CA ILE A 344 -25.90 -40.32 17.75
C ILE A 344 -24.56 -40.22 18.49
N SER A 345 -23.50 -40.65 17.82
CA SER A 345 -22.14 -40.63 18.35
C SER A 345 -21.31 -39.49 17.74
N ALA A 346 -21.06 -38.45 18.51
CA ALA A 346 -20.27 -37.29 18.08
C ALA A 346 -18.76 -37.46 18.38
N ASP A 347 -17.94 -37.24 17.36
CA ASP A 347 -16.49 -37.14 17.45
C ASP A 347 -16.10 -35.68 17.70
N VAL A 348 -15.65 -35.36 18.91
CA VAL A 348 -15.39 -33.97 19.33
C VAL A 348 -13.88 -33.70 19.30
N ILE A 349 -13.48 -32.72 18.50
CA ILE A 349 -12.11 -32.28 18.32
C ILE A 349 -11.95 -30.88 18.92
N ASP A 350 -10.98 -30.75 19.81
CA ASP A 350 -10.44 -29.47 20.25
C ASP A 350 -9.21 -29.12 19.41
N LEU A 351 -9.26 -28.03 18.64
CA LEU A 351 -8.15 -27.65 17.77
C LEU A 351 -6.88 -27.30 18.54
N ARG A 352 -7.00 -26.73 19.75
CA ARG A 352 -5.92 -26.14 20.57
C ARG A 352 -5.15 -24.99 19.90
N SER A 353 -4.91 -25.02 18.60
CA SER A 353 -4.24 -23.98 17.80
C SER A 353 -5.06 -23.59 16.57
N ILE A 354 -5.02 -22.30 16.25
CA ILE A 354 -5.75 -21.69 15.14
C ILE A 354 -4.86 -21.56 13.91
N VAL A 355 -3.62 -21.12 14.12
CA VAL A 355 -2.56 -21.13 13.10
C VAL A 355 -1.25 -21.55 13.75
N PRO A 356 -0.58 -22.60 13.24
CA PRO A 356 -1.17 -23.64 12.39
C PRO A 356 -2.33 -24.35 13.11
N TRP A 357 -3.24 -24.98 12.36
CA TRP A 357 -4.29 -25.86 12.90
C TRP A 357 -4.09 -27.27 12.38
N ASP A 358 -4.61 -28.26 13.12
CA ASP A 358 -4.43 -29.68 12.80
C ASP A 358 -5.38 -30.14 11.71
N ARG A 359 -5.02 -29.85 10.46
CA ARG A 359 -5.78 -30.25 9.28
C ARG A 359 -5.96 -31.76 9.20
N GLU A 360 -4.91 -32.51 9.51
CA GLU A 360 -4.89 -33.98 9.41
C GLU A 360 -5.93 -34.60 10.34
N ALA A 361 -5.91 -34.24 11.63
CA ALA A 361 -6.87 -34.77 12.61
C ALA A 361 -8.33 -34.49 12.23
N VAL A 362 -8.60 -33.29 11.70
CA VAL A 362 -9.96 -32.92 11.26
C VAL A 362 -10.37 -33.72 10.02
N CYS A 363 -9.50 -33.86 9.03
CA CYS A 363 -9.78 -34.65 7.83
C CYS A 363 -10.04 -36.12 8.17
N GLU A 364 -9.21 -36.75 9.00
CA GLU A 364 -9.38 -38.13 9.44
C GLU A 364 -10.73 -38.36 10.14
N SER A 365 -11.13 -37.42 11.00
CA SER A 365 -12.43 -37.49 11.66
C SER A 365 -13.59 -37.34 10.68
N ILE A 366 -13.50 -36.45 9.70
CA ILE A 366 -14.53 -36.30 8.67
C ILE A 366 -14.62 -37.54 7.78
N GLU A 367 -13.49 -38.17 7.44
CA GLU A 367 -13.50 -39.42 6.67
C GLU A 367 -14.18 -40.56 7.43
N LYS A 368 -14.07 -40.56 8.76
CA LYS A 368 -14.76 -41.50 9.65
C LYS A 368 -16.26 -41.20 9.76
N THR A 369 -16.66 -39.94 9.93
CA THR A 369 -18.05 -39.58 10.27
C THR A 369 -18.90 -39.17 9.06
N GLY A 370 -18.27 -38.72 7.99
CA GLY A 370 -18.90 -38.14 6.80
C GLY A 370 -19.63 -36.82 7.04
N ARG A 371 -19.51 -36.18 8.21
CA ARG A 371 -20.28 -34.97 8.57
C ARG A 371 -19.46 -34.03 9.43
N LEU A 372 -19.55 -32.72 9.18
CA LEU A 372 -18.78 -31.71 9.90
C LEU A 372 -19.68 -30.61 10.46
N VAL A 373 -19.50 -30.30 11.74
CA VAL A 373 -20.01 -29.09 12.39
C VAL A 373 -18.83 -28.38 13.05
N VAL A 374 -18.60 -27.11 12.71
CA VAL A 374 -17.59 -26.28 13.38
C VAL A 374 -18.31 -25.30 14.29
N VAL A 375 -17.86 -25.17 15.54
CA VAL A 375 -18.36 -24.18 16.49
C VAL A 375 -17.24 -23.25 16.94
N GLN A 376 -17.48 -21.95 16.84
CA GLN A 376 -16.53 -20.92 17.23
C GLN A 376 -17.21 -19.74 17.91
N GLU A 377 -16.47 -19.01 18.72
CA GLU A 377 -16.97 -17.83 19.40
C GLU A 377 -16.93 -16.55 18.52
N ASP A 378 -15.96 -16.48 17.61
CA ASP A 378 -15.75 -15.31 16.75
C ASP A 378 -16.95 -15.02 15.82
N THR A 379 -16.91 -13.85 15.21
CA THR A 379 -17.85 -13.46 14.15
C THR A 379 -17.82 -14.48 13.01
N GLU A 380 -18.97 -14.77 12.41
CA GLU A 380 -19.08 -15.72 11.29
C GLU A 380 -18.27 -15.31 10.06
N ASN A 381 -18.19 -14.01 9.75
CA ASN A 381 -17.53 -13.47 8.56
C ASN A 381 -16.00 -13.50 8.68
N CYS A 382 -15.33 -13.92 7.61
CA CYS A 382 -13.85 -13.94 7.51
C CYS A 382 -13.20 -14.70 8.66
N SER A 383 -13.81 -15.83 9.05
CA SER A 383 -13.50 -16.49 10.32
C SER A 383 -12.72 -17.79 10.17
N VAL A 384 -12.14 -18.25 11.29
CA VAL A 384 -11.39 -19.52 11.35
C VAL A 384 -12.30 -20.69 10.97
N GLY A 385 -13.54 -20.72 11.42
CA GLY A 385 -14.50 -21.76 11.06
C GLY A 385 -14.78 -21.81 9.56
N GLN A 386 -14.87 -20.65 8.90
CA GLN A 386 -14.96 -20.59 7.44
C GLN A 386 -13.67 -21.07 6.75
N MET A 387 -12.49 -20.73 7.30
CA MET A 387 -11.21 -21.22 6.82
C MET A 387 -11.13 -22.75 6.88
N VAL A 388 -11.44 -23.35 8.04
CA VAL A 388 -11.42 -24.82 8.24
C VAL A 388 -12.36 -25.50 7.24
N ILE A 389 -13.63 -25.06 7.17
CA ILE A 389 -14.61 -25.64 6.24
C ILE A 389 -14.13 -25.52 4.80
N THR A 390 -13.67 -24.34 4.39
CA THR A 390 -13.25 -24.12 2.99
C THR A 390 -12.02 -24.95 2.65
N ASP A 391 -11.08 -25.09 3.57
CA ASP A 391 -9.84 -25.84 3.33
C ASP A 391 -10.08 -27.35 3.19
N VAL A 392 -10.85 -27.95 4.11
CA VAL A 392 -11.16 -29.38 4.02
C VAL A 392 -11.98 -29.72 2.77
N LEU A 393 -12.82 -28.81 2.29
CA LEU A 393 -13.64 -29.01 1.09
C LEU A 393 -12.84 -28.96 -0.22
N LYS A 394 -11.62 -28.40 -0.23
CA LYS A 394 -10.73 -28.48 -1.40
C LYS A 394 -10.19 -29.88 -1.62
N ASP A 395 -10.17 -30.71 -0.58
CA ASP A 395 -9.65 -32.06 -0.62
C ASP A 395 -10.67 -33.02 -1.26
N HIS A 396 -10.31 -33.61 -2.40
CA HIS A 396 -11.19 -34.54 -3.09
C HIS A 396 -11.48 -35.79 -2.25
N ALA A 397 -10.54 -36.26 -1.43
CA ALA A 397 -10.74 -37.42 -0.58
C ALA A 397 -11.84 -37.15 0.46
N VAL A 398 -11.71 -36.04 1.19
CA VAL A 398 -12.70 -35.61 2.20
C VAL A 398 -14.04 -35.29 1.55
N TRP A 399 -14.05 -34.52 0.46
CA TRP A 399 -15.28 -34.14 -0.25
C TRP A 399 -16.10 -35.36 -0.69
N SER A 400 -15.43 -36.42 -1.17
CA SER A 400 -16.11 -37.64 -1.62
C SER A 400 -16.80 -38.44 -0.50
N LYS A 401 -16.45 -38.19 0.76
CA LYS A 401 -16.99 -38.86 1.95
C LYS A 401 -18.13 -38.09 2.61
N LEU A 402 -18.30 -36.81 2.30
CA LEU A 402 -19.31 -35.98 2.95
C LEU A 402 -20.73 -36.45 2.61
N LEU A 403 -21.48 -36.76 3.66
CA LEU A 403 -22.89 -37.15 3.62
C LEU A 403 -23.83 -35.94 3.68
N ALA A 404 -23.34 -34.80 4.19
CA ALA A 404 -24.08 -33.56 4.33
C ALA A 404 -23.14 -32.34 4.21
N PRO A 405 -23.66 -31.17 3.78
CA PRO A 405 -22.88 -29.93 3.80
C PRO A 405 -22.44 -29.57 5.22
N PRO A 406 -21.17 -29.19 5.44
CA PRO A 406 -20.70 -28.72 6.75
C PRO A 406 -21.55 -27.58 7.31
N GLN A 407 -21.71 -27.52 8.63
CA GLN A 407 -22.36 -26.40 9.32
C GLN A 407 -21.34 -25.59 10.10
N LEU A 408 -21.54 -24.27 10.15
CA LEU A 408 -20.82 -23.35 11.01
C LEU A 408 -21.79 -22.79 12.05
N VAL A 409 -21.44 -22.94 13.33
CA VAL A 409 -22.15 -22.36 14.47
C VAL A 409 -21.26 -21.27 15.05
N SER A 410 -21.67 -20.02 14.92
CA SER A 410 -20.83 -18.85 15.19
C SER A 410 -21.66 -17.70 15.70
N LYS A 411 -21.01 -16.72 16.34
CA LYS A 411 -21.62 -15.42 16.59
C LYS A 411 -21.97 -14.76 15.25
N PRO A 412 -23.19 -14.24 15.04
CA PRO A 412 -23.53 -13.49 13.83
C PRO A 412 -22.69 -12.20 13.76
N ASN A 413 -22.72 -11.49 12.65
CA ASN A 413 -21.97 -10.23 12.50
C ASN A 413 -22.51 -9.07 13.36
N VAL A 414 -22.38 -9.18 14.68
CA VAL A 414 -22.84 -8.26 15.73
C VAL A 414 -21.79 -8.12 16.82
N LEU A 415 -21.83 -6.99 17.52
CA LEU A 415 -21.01 -6.72 18.70
C LEU A 415 -21.65 -7.30 19.96
N ILE A 416 -20.82 -7.58 20.98
CA ILE A 416 -21.31 -8.06 22.28
C ILE A 416 -21.88 -6.89 23.08
N GLY A 417 -23.18 -6.96 23.42
CA GLY A 417 -23.85 -5.96 24.24
C GLY A 417 -23.55 -6.14 25.74
N PHE A 418 -23.58 -5.04 26.50
CA PHE A 418 -23.30 -5.06 27.95
C PHE A 418 -24.34 -5.86 28.77
N HIS A 419 -25.62 -5.82 28.36
CA HIS A 419 -26.66 -6.55 29.08
C HIS A 419 -26.56 -8.06 28.78
N PRO A 420 -26.66 -8.96 29.79
CA PRO A 420 -26.49 -10.41 29.62
C PRO A 420 -27.32 -11.00 28.46
N ASN A 421 -28.57 -10.56 28.30
CA ASN A 421 -29.42 -11.01 27.19
C ASN A 421 -28.82 -10.77 25.80
N PHE A 422 -28.10 -9.66 25.58
CA PHE A 422 -27.45 -9.40 24.30
C PHE A 422 -26.20 -10.26 24.11
N GLU A 423 -25.43 -10.47 25.16
CA GLU A 423 -24.25 -11.35 25.10
C GLU A 423 -24.64 -12.79 24.78
N TYR A 424 -25.57 -13.37 25.55
CA TYR A 424 -26.01 -14.75 25.31
C TYR A 424 -26.80 -14.93 24.00
N ALA A 425 -27.47 -13.88 23.51
CA ALA A 425 -28.12 -13.93 22.20
C ALA A 425 -27.13 -13.84 21.03
N ALA A 426 -25.99 -13.19 21.22
CA ALA A 426 -24.95 -13.08 20.21
C ALA A 426 -24.05 -14.33 20.19
N LEU A 427 -23.65 -14.83 21.35
CA LEU A 427 -22.71 -15.95 21.44
C LEU A 427 -23.37 -17.30 21.09
N PRO A 428 -22.62 -18.24 20.49
CA PRO A 428 -23.10 -19.61 20.29
C PRO A 428 -23.56 -20.27 21.59
N GLY A 429 -24.64 -21.04 21.52
CA GLY A 429 -25.17 -21.81 22.64
C GLY A 429 -25.28 -23.31 22.33
N THR A 430 -25.36 -24.12 23.38
CA THR A 430 -25.46 -25.59 23.29
C THR A 430 -26.67 -26.04 22.46
N GLU A 431 -27.84 -25.40 22.64
CA GLU A 431 -29.05 -25.72 21.87
C GLU A 431 -28.87 -25.48 20.36
N GLN A 432 -28.22 -24.37 19.98
CA GLN A 432 -27.93 -24.06 18.58
C GLN A 432 -26.99 -25.11 17.96
N LEU A 433 -26.00 -25.58 18.72
CA LEU A 433 -25.08 -26.62 18.28
C LEU A 433 -25.78 -27.97 18.12
N VAL A 434 -26.65 -28.36 19.07
CA VAL A 434 -27.47 -29.57 18.96
C VAL A 434 -28.36 -29.54 17.71
N GLU A 435 -29.01 -28.42 17.43
CA GLU A 435 -29.84 -28.26 16.24
C GLU A 435 -29.02 -28.30 14.94
N ALA A 436 -27.81 -27.74 14.92
CA ALA A 436 -26.89 -27.86 13.79
C ALA A 436 -26.49 -29.32 13.53
N VAL A 437 -26.18 -30.08 14.59
CA VAL A 437 -25.88 -31.52 14.48
C VAL A 437 -27.08 -32.29 13.94
N LYS A 438 -28.28 -32.10 14.51
CA LYS A 438 -29.50 -32.75 14.02
C LYS A 438 -29.79 -32.44 12.56
N LYS A 439 -29.63 -31.18 12.15
CA LYS A 439 -29.77 -30.74 10.75
C LYS A 439 -28.79 -31.47 9.82
N THR A 440 -27.54 -31.63 10.26
CA THR A 440 -26.49 -32.31 9.49
C THR A 440 -26.76 -33.81 9.37
N ILE A 441 -27.29 -34.44 10.42
CA ILE A 441 -27.66 -35.86 10.42
C ILE A 441 -28.93 -36.12 9.60
N GLY A 442 -29.93 -35.23 9.71
CA GLY A 442 -31.22 -35.35 9.02
C GLY A 442 -31.15 -35.07 7.50
N ALA A 443 -30.05 -34.51 7.00
CA ALA A 443 -29.83 -34.32 5.56
C ALA A 443 -29.65 -35.68 4.86
N SER A 444 -30.72 -36.18 4.23
CA SER A 444 -30.64 -37.38 3.39
C SER A 444 -30.00 -37.05 2.03
N PRO A 445 -29.10 -37.88 1.48
CA PRO A 445 -28.55 -37.71 0.14
C PRO A 445 -29.60 -38.15 -0.91
N ARG A 446 -30.69 -37.40 -1.07
CA ARG A 446 -31.54 -37.50 -2.28
C ARG A 446 -31.15 -36.39 -3.24
N ARG A 447 -30.14 -36.65 -4.08
CA ARG A 447 -29.98 -35.91 -5.34
C ARG A 447 -30.95 -36.49 -6.36
N GLU A 448 -32.21 -36.06 -6.33
CA GLU A 448 -32.97 -35.96 -7.57
C GLU A 448 -32.62 -34.60 -8.18
N ILE A 449 -31.60 -34.58 -9.04
CA ILE A 449 -31.46 -33.47 -9.97
C ILE A 449 -32.61 -33.63 -10.95
N ALA A 450 -33.73 -32.97 -10.69
CA ALA A 450 -34.78 -32.83 -11.70
C ALA A 450 -34.12 -32.14 -12.90
N ALA A 451 -33.97 -32.86 -14.00
CA ALA A 451 -33.55 -32.28 -15.26
C ALA A 451 -34.60 -31.22 -15.62
N ALA A 452 -34.27 -29.95 -15.41
CA ALA A 452 -35.09 -28.87 -15.92
C ALA A 452 -35.17 -29.03 -17.45
N PRO A 453 -36.38 -29.05 -18.06
CA PRO A 453 -36.47 -29.12 -19.50
C PRO A 453 -35.82 -27.87 -20.09
N LEU A 454 -34.76 -28.08 -20.88
CA LEU A 454 -34.17 -27.02 -21.69
C LEU A 454 -35.28 -26.38 -22.55
N PRO A 455 -35.42 -25.05 -22.60
CA PRO A 455 -36.37 -24.41 -23.49
C PRO A 455 -36.01 -24.77 -24.94
N SER A 456 -36.98 -25.35 -25.65
CA SER A 456 -36.88 -25.68 -27.07
C SER A 456 -36.87 -24.41 -27.91
N SER A 457 -35.71 -23.78 -28.04
CA SER A 457 -35.49 -22.73 -29.03
C SER A 457 -35.45 -23.34 -30.42
N THR A 458 -36.54 -23.19 -31.16
CA THR A 458 -36.66 -23.46 -32.60
C THR A 458 -36.13 -22.25 -33.38
N ALA A 459 -34.85 -21.94 -33.20
CA ALA A 459 -34.11 -21.04 -34.09
C ALA A 459 -33.20 -21.88 -35.00
N PRO A 460 -33.05 -21.55 -36.30
CA PRO A 460 -32.19 -22.31 -37.20
C PRO A 460 -30.74 -22.21 -36.71
N VAL A 461 -30.11 -23.36 -36.50
CA VAL A 461 -28.69 -23.48 -36.20
C VAL A 461 -27.91 -22.98 -37.42
N ALA A 462 -27.29 -21.82 -37.31
CA ALA A 462 -26.23 -21.43 -38.22
C ALA A 462 -25.07 -22.42 -38.07
N GLU A 463 -24.63 -22.98 -39.19
CA GLU A 463 -23.53 -23.93 -39.26
C GLU A 463 -22.28 -23.32 -38.62
N ALA A 464 -21.79 -23.95 -37.55
CA ALA A 464 -20.57 -23.51 -36.87
C ALA A 464 -19.37 -23.71 -37.80
N PRO A 465 -18.47 -22.71 -37.94
CA PRO A 465 -17.23 -22.91 -38.67
C PRO A 465 -16.39 -24.03 -38.01
N PRO A 466 -15.65 -24.83 -38.78
CA PRO A 466 -14.89 -25.96 -38.25
C PRO A 466 -13.83 -25.46 -37.26
N ALA A 467 -13.69 -26.19 -36.15
CA ALA A 467 -12.69 -25.93 -35.14
C ALA A 467 -11.27 -25.91 -35.74
N PRO A 468 -10.41 -24.94 -35.36
CA PRO A 468 -9.01 -24.98 -35.75
C PRO A 468 -8.32 -26.21 -35.14
N ALA A 469 -7.47 -26.84 -35.94
CA ALA A 469 -6.73 -28.04 -35.56
C ALA A 469 -5.84 -27.81 -34.32
N PRO A 470 -5.61 -28.84 -33.48
CA PRO A 470 -4.78 -28.70 -32.30
C PRO A 470 -3.35 -28.32 -32.67
N ALA A 471 -2.82 -27.29 -32.00
CA ALA A 471 -1.43 -26.89 -32.11
C ALA A 471 -0.49 -28.03 -31.65
N PRO A 472 0.67 -28.22 -32.30
CA PRO A 472 1.60 -29.29 -31.94
C PRO A 472 2.20 -29.04 -30.56
N ALA A 473 2.39 -30.12 -29.81
CA ALA A 473 3.04 -30.10 -28.50
C ALA A 473 4.47 -29.52 -28.59
N PRO A 474 4.93 -28.76 -27.58
CA PRO A 474 6.31 -28.31 -27.53
C PRO A 474 7.26 -29.50 -27.42
N PRO A 475 8.44 -29.45 -28.05
CA PRO A 475 9.38 -30.56 -28.04
C PRO A 475 9.92 -30.80 -26.63
N THR A 476 9.89 -32.06 -26.21
CA THR A 476 10.57 -32.59 -25.04
C THR A 476 12.08 -32.46 -25.24
N THR A 477 12.73 -31.52 -24.55
CA THR A 477 14.20 -31.48 -24.48
C THR A 477 14.67 -32.35 -23.32
N THR A 478 15.22 -33.51 -23.67
CA THR A 478 16.06 -34.35 -22.82
C THR A 478 17.19 -33.53 -22.19
N HIS A 479 17.28 -33.54 -20.86
CA HIS A 479 18.43 -33.05 -20.12
C HIS A 479 19.67 -33.85 -20.52
N THR A 480 20.59 -33.19 -21.23
CA THR A 480 21.96 -33.67 -21.37
C THR A 480 22.81 -32.83 -20.43
N THR A 481 23.39 -33.50 -19.44
CA THR A 481 24.33 -32.91 -18.48
C THR A 481 25.59 -32.45 -19.22
N THR A 482 25.75 -31.15 -19.40
CA THR A 482 27.05 -30.53 -19.71
C THR A 482 27.59 -29.88 -18.45
N GLN A 483 28.73 -30.37 -18.00
CA GLN A 483 29.60 -29.71 -17.02
C GLN A 483 29.93 -28.28 -17.49
N PRO A 484 30.19 -27.34 -16.57
CA PRO A 484 30.53 -25.98 -16.93
C PRO A 484 31.93 -25.94 -17.56
N THR A 485 31.97 -25.81 -18.88
CA THR A 485 33.13 -25.29 -19.60
C THR A 485 33.24 -23.80 -19.31
N ALA A 486 34.42 -23.36 -18.89
CA ALA A 486 34.77 -21.97 -18.68
C ALA A 486 34.33 -21.09 -19.87
N ALA A 487 33.59 -20.03 -19.57
CA ALA A 487 33.13 -19.06 -20.56
C ALA A 487 34.34 -18.32 -21.19
N PRO A 488 34.28 -17.99 -22.49
CA PRO A 488 35.28 -17.12 -23.10
C PRO A 488 35.09 -15.69 -22.57
N GLU A 489 36.19 -14.98 -22.32
CA GLU A 489 36.18 -13.54 -22.04
C GLU A 489 35.43 -12.81 -23.16
N THR A 490 34.25 -12.26 -22.87
CA THR A 490 33.49 -11.45 -23.82
C THR A 490 33.90 -9.99 -23.69
N ASP A 491 34.51 -9.44 -24.74
CA ASP A 491 34.91 -8.02 -24.88
C ASP A 491 33.73 -7.01 -24.85
N HIS A 492 32.49 -7.46 -24.58
CA HIS A 492 31.27 -6.67 -24.69
C HIS A 492 30.33 -6.87 -23.49
N VAL A 493 29.73 -5.77 -23.00
CA VAL A 493 28.76 -5.72 -21.90
C VAL A 493 27.44 -5.15 -22.43
N GLN A 494 26.32 -5.80 -22.12
CA GLN A 494 24.98 -5.29 -22.43
C GLN A 494 24.46 -4.40 -21.31
N VAL A 495 23.90 -3.25 -21.68
CA VAL A 495 23.13 -2.39 -20.80
C VAL A 495 21.66 -2.76 -20.95
N VAL A 496 20.96 -2.91 -19.84
CA VAL A 496 19.53 -3.28 -19.79
C VAL A 496 18.76 -2.26 -18.96
N VAL A 497 17.45 -2.15 -19.18
CA VAL A 497 16.57 -1.33 -18.32
C VAL A 497 16.55 -1.94 -16.91
N PRO A 498 16.99 -1.20 -15.86
CA PRO A 498 16.99 -1.71 -14.51
C PRO A 498 15.57 -1.77 -13.93
N HIS A 499 15.41 -2.40 -12.76
CA HIS A 499 14.13 -2.38 -12.06
C HIS A 499 13.82 -0.96 -11.55
N LEU A 500 12.73 -0.35 -12.03
CA LEU A 500 12.43 1.08 -11.84
C LEU A 500 11.60 1.41 -10.59
N GLY A 501 11.28 0.38 -9.81
CA GLY A 501 10.57 0.49 -8.53
C GLY A 501 9.22 -0.20 -8.54
N GLU A 502 8.48 -0.07 -7.44
CA GLU A 502 7.23 -0.80 -7.25
C GLU A 502 6.14 -0.38 -8.26
N GLY A 503 5.68 -1.36 -9.04
CA GLY A 503 4.57 -1.23 -10.00
C GLY A 503 4.95 -0.62 -11.36
N ILE A 504 6.24 -0.48 -11.66
CA ILE A 504 6.73 0.08 -12.94
C ILE A 504 7.32 -1.05 -13.79
N TYR A 505 6.66 -1.38 -14.89
CA TYR A 505 7.05 -2.48 -15.79
C TYR A 505 7.66 -2.01 -17.11
N ASN A 506 7.47 -0.74 -17.44
CA ASN A 506 7.98 -0.12 -18.64
C ASN A 506 8.44 1.34 -18.39
N CYS A 507 9.23 1.87 -19.31
CA CYS A 507 9.66 3.25 -19.34
C CYS A 507 9.84 3.73 -20.78
N ASP A 508 9.66 5.03 -21.01
CA ASP A 508 9.91 5.63 -22.30
C ASP A 508 11.32 6.25 -22.33
N VAL A 509 12.07 6.01 -23.40
CA VAL A 509 13.37 6.68 -23.60
C VAL A 509 13.11 8.14 -23.98
N VAL A 510 13.44 9.07 -23.09
CA VAL A 510 13.27 10.52 -23.33
C VAL A 510 14.35 11.02 -24.27
N GLN A 511 15.60 10.66 -23.97
CA GLN A 511 16.75 11.19 -24.68
C GLN A 511 17.93 10.22 -24.63
N LEU A 512 18.62 10.04 -25.77
CA LEU A 512 19.91 9.38 -25.84
C LEU A 512 21.01 10.44 -25.68
N LEU A 513 21.79 10.36 -24.61
CA LEU A 513 22.84 11.33 -24.28
C LEU A 513 24.17 11.03 -25.01
N LYS A 514 24.30 9.83 -25.61
CA LYS A 514 25.51 9.34 -26.28
C LYS A 514 25.22 8.74 -27.65
N GLN A 515 26.20 8.80 -28.56
CA GLN A 515 26.11 8.21 -29.90
C GLN A 515 26.91 6.91 -30.00
N ALA A 516 26.48 6.01 -30.89
CA ALA A 516 27.24 4.81 -31.20
C ALA A 516 28.63 5.18 -31.76
N GLY A 517 29.68 4.67 -31.13
CA GLY A 517 31.09 5.00 -31.37
C GLY A 517 31.72 5.89 -30.30
N ASP A 518 30.93 6.48 -29.40
CA ASP A 518 31.44 7.33 -28.33
C ASP A 518 32.19 6.53 -27.27
N THR A 519 33.27 7.12 -26.75
CA THR A 519 33.93 6.62 -25.53
C THR A 519 33.07 7.05 -24.34
N VAL A 520 32.66 6.08 -23.54
CA VAL A 520 31.88 6.28 -22.33
C VAL A 520 32.75 5.97 -21.13
N GLU A 521 32.79 6.89 -20.16
CA GLU A 521 33.32 6.58 -18.84
C GLU A 521 32.26 5.81 -18.05
N SER A 522 32.67 5.10 -17.02
CA SER A 522 31.68 4.42 -16.19
C SER A 522 30.95 5.39 -15.29
N ASP A 523 29.67 5.10 -15.01
CA ASP A 523 28.73 5.96 -14.28
C ASP A 523 28.39 7.23 -15.07
N GLU A 524 28.80 7.31 -16.34
CA GLU A 524 28.40 8.36 -17.25
C GLU A 524 26.97 8.08 -17.76
N PRO A 525 26.05 9.04 -17.70
CA PRO A 525 24.67 8.85 -18.14
C PRO A 525 24.62 8.61 -19.66
N LEU A 526 23.99 7.50 -20.06
CA LEU A 526 23.88 7.06 -21.45
C LEU A 526 22.56 7.53 -22.08
N CYS A 527 21.46 7.40 -21.34
CA CYS A 527 20.15 7.87 -21.75
C CYS A 527 19.30 8.24 -20.54
N GLU A 528 18.32 9.11 -20.77
CA GLU A 528 17.27 9.43 -19.81
C GLU A 528 16.02 8.64 -20.15
N ILE A 529 15.47 7.98 -19.14
CA ILE A 529 14.20 7.26 -19.21
C ILE A 529 13.17 7.95 -18.32
N GLU A 530 11.93 7.99 -18.77
CA GLU A 530 10.80 8.51 -18.02
C GLU A 530 9.86 7.37 -17.65
N THR A 531 9.45 7.39 -16.39
CA THR A 531 8.39 6.53 -15.85
C THR A 531 7.23 7.40 -15.42
N ASP A 532 6.09 6.79 -15.11
CA ASP A 532 4.93 7.49 -14.52
C ASP A 532 5.23 8.28 -13.24
N LYS A 533 6.38 8.04 -12.59
CA LYS A 533 6.73 8.62 -11.29
C LYS A 533 7.94 9.57 -11.33
N ALA A 534 8.95 9.28 -12.15
CA ALA A 534 10.16 10.08 -12.23
C ALA A 534 10.91 9.88 -13.55
N THR A 535 11.74 10.86 -13.89
CA THR A 535 12.79 10.76 -14.91
C THR A 535 14.07 10.26 -14.24
N LEU A 536 14.68 9.21 -14.80
CA LEU A 536 15.89 8.57 -14.29
C LEU A 536 16.92 8.49 -15.42
N ALA A 537 18.20 8.62 -15.10
CA ALA A 537 19.28 8.37 -16.05
C ALA A 537 19.73 6.91 -15.95
N ILE A 538 19.87 6.22 -17.09
CA ILE A 538 20.58 4.95 -17.15
C ILE A 538 22.05 5.25 -17.41
N GLU A 539 22.89 4.88 -16.45
CA GLU A 539 24.33 5.12 -16.47
C GLU A 539 25.11 3.91 -17.03
N ALA A 540 26.30 4.18 -17.57
CA ALA A 540 27.18 3.16 -18.11
C ALA A 540 27.77 2.29 -17.00
N SER A 541 27.50 0.99 -17.05
CA SER A 541 28.05 0.04 -16.07
C SER A 541 29.58 -0.13 -16.19
N HIS A 542 30.17 0.12 -17.36
CA HIS A 542 31.60 -0.03 -17.61
C HIS A 542 32.12 1.03 -18.58
N ALA A 543 33.39 1.41 -18.43
CA ALA A 543 34.07 2.28 -19.38
C ALA A 543 34.42 1.52 -20.67
N GLY A 544 34.18 2.13 -21.83
CA GLY A 544 34.37 1.47 -23.12
C GLY A 544 33.91 2.30 -24.29
N ILE A 545 33.70 1.65 -25.44
CA ILE A 545 33.07 2.25 -26.62
C ILE A 545 31.64 1.76 -26.72
N LEU A 546 30.68 2.68 -26.74
CA LEU A 546 29.28 2.38 -27.01
C LEU A 546 29.16 1.88 -28.46
N GLU A 547 28.97 0.59 -28.68
CA GLU A 547 29.05 0.00 -30.02
C GLU A 547 27.79 0.26 -30.84
N ARG A 548 26.63 0.05 -30.22
CA ARG A 548 25.32 0.30 -30.83
C ARG A 548 24.24 0.47 -29.76
N TRP A 549 23.25 1.30 -30.10
CA TRP A 549 21.96 1.32 -29.42
C TRP A 549 21.06 0.22 -30.00
N GLU A 550 20.34 -0.46 -29.12
CA GLU A 550 19.28 -1.41 -29.47
C GLU A 550 17.88 -0.79 -29.25
N THR A 551 17.85 0.52 -28.95
CA THR A 551 16.65 1.33 -28.77
C THR A 551 16.74 2.69 -29.48
N VAL A 552 15.62 3.38 -29.63
CA VAL A 552 15.51 4.75 -30.15
C VAL A 552 14.75 5.67 -29.18
N GLU A 553 14.97 6.98 -29.29
CA GLU A 553 14.22 7.98 -28.52
C GLU A 553 12.70 7.85 -28.77
N GLY A 554 11.92 7.94 -27.70
CA GLY A 554 10.47 7.76 -27.69
C GLY A 554 9.99 6.30 -27.74
N GLU A 555 10.90 5.32 -27.67
CA GLU A 555 10.54 3.92 -27.57
C GLU A 555 10.17 3.53 -26.13
N ASN A 556 9.08 2.76 -26.00
CA ASN A 556 8.67 2.16 -24.73
C ASN A 556 9.46 0.86 -24.53
N LEU A 557 10.20 0.79 -23.42
CA LEU A 557 11.05 -0.33 -23.06
C LEU A 557 10.50 -1.05 -21.85
N GLU A 558 10.57 -2.37 -21.86
CA GLU A 558 10.23 -3.20 -20.69
C GLU A 558 11.43 -3.34 -19.74
N VAL A 559 11.18 -3.44 -18.44
CA VAL A 559 12.24 -3.73 -17.46
C VAL A 559 12.97 -5.04 -17.85
N GLY A 560 14.29 -4.99 -17.92
CA GLY A 560 15.15 -6.09 -18.37
C GLY A 560 15.43 -6.15 -19.88
N GLN A 561 14.81 -5.28 -20.69
CA GLN A 561 15.13 -5.16 -22.12
C GLN A 561 16.53 -4.56 -22.32
N SER A 562 17.30 -5.11 -23.27
CA SER A 562 18.62 -4.55 -23.62
C SER A 562 18.46 -3.25 -24.41
N ILE A 563 19.23 -2.23 -24.02
CA ILE A 563 19.17 -0.90 -24.61
C ILE A 563 20.44 -0.57 -25.38
N ALA A 564 21.59 -1.08 -24.98
CA ALA A 564 22.87 -0.79 -25.63
C ALA A 564 23.91 -1.88 -25.39
N THR A 565 24.91 -1.96 -26.27
CA THR A 565 26.10 -2.81 -26.09
C THR A 565 27.35 -1.93 -25.98
N ILE A 566 28.14 -2.11 -24.93
CA ILE A 566 29.43 -1.43 -24.71
C ILE A 566 30.56 -2.43 -24.93
N ARG A 567 31.53 -2.07 -25.77
CA ARG A 567 32.77 -2.83 -25.96
C ARG A 567 33.86 -2.29 -25.04
N LEU A 568 34.49 -3.14 -24.23
CA LEU A 568 35.54 -2.73 -23.28
C LEU A 568 36.84 -2.39 -24.06
N HIS A 569 37.48 -1.25 -23.76
CA HIS A 569 38.76 -0.85 -24.41
C HIS A 569 39.82 -0.38 -23.40
N GLY A 570 41.07 -0.85 -23.58
CA GLY A 570 42.26 -0.24 -23.01
C GLY A 570 42.58 1.10 -23.70
N ALA A 571 42.90 2.13 -22.90
CA ALA A 571 43.08 3.55 -23.25
C ALA A 571 44.23 3.86 -24.28
N PRO A 572 44.45 5.12 -24.80
CA PRO A 572 43.82 6.43 -24.48
C PRO A 572 43.58 7.49 -25.63
N THR A 573 42.71 8.49 -25.31
CA THR A 573 42.66 9.96 -25.60
C THR A 573 42.74 10.60 -27.02
N LYS A 574 41.76 11.49 -27.34
CA LYS A 574 41.98 12.90 -27.78
C LYS A 574 40.70 13.79 -27.85
N ARG A 575 40.86 15.07 -27.48
CA ARG A 575 39.88 16.21 -27.52
C ARG A 575 39.66 16.81 -28.93
N CYS A 576 38.45 17.31 -29.22
CA CYS A 576 38.15 18.58 -29.94
C CYS A 576 36.62 18.84 -29.99
N GLU A 577 36.13 19.88 -29.32
CA GLU A 577 35.61 21.18 -29.86
C GLU A 577 34.21 21.14 -30.51
N MET A 578 33.28 21.89 -29.89
CA MET A 578 31.90 22.12 -30.32
C MET A 578 31.82 23.19 -31.43
N GLN A 579 30.81 23.10 -32.31
CA GLN A 579 29.88 24.20 -32.63
C GLN A 579 28.67 23.70 -33.47
N PRO A 580 27.55 24.46 -33.53
CA PRO A 580 26.19 23.92 -33.49
C PRO A 580 25.42 24.04 -34.82
N THR A 581 24.42 23.19 -35.01
CA THR A 581 23.40 23.31 -36.09
C THR A 581 22.05 22.80 -35.55
N SER A 582 21.14 23.71 -35.20
CA SER A 582 20.02 24.21 -36.04
C SER A 582 18.86 23.22 -36.17
N THR A 583 17.82 23.43 -35.37
CA THR A 583 16.57 22.66 -35.36
C THR A 583 15.57 23.27 -36.35
N ASN A 584 15.02 22.46 -37.25
CA ASN A 584 13.85 22.78 -38.06
C ASN A 584 12.73 21.75 -37.82
N SER A 585 11.66 22.25 -37.22
CA SER A 585 10.22 22.03 -37.48
C SER A 585 9.55 20.64 -37.52
N ILE A 586 8.65 20.46 -36.53
CA ILE A 586 7.21 20.09 -36.57
C ILE A 586 6.75 18.82 -37.34
N ALA A 587 6.20 17.84 -36.61
CA ALA A 587 4.76 17.46 -36.62
C ALA A 587 4.53 15.97 -36.33
N LEU A 588 4.05 15.64 -35.12
CA LEU A 588 3.47 14.34 -34.81
C LEU A 588 1.96 14.50 -34.59
N THR A 589 1.18 13.67 -35.27
CA THR A 589 -0.26 13.57 -35.07
C THR A 589 -0.63 12.10 -34.89
N ARG A 590 -0.81 11.67 -33.65
CA ARG A 590 -1.87 10.73 -33.21
C ARG A 590 -1.84 10.57 -31.68
N ALA A 591 -2.97 10.95 -31.06
CA ALA A 591 -3.45 10.62 -29.71
C ALA A 591 -2.44 10.72 -28.55
N VAL A 592 -1.92 11.92 -28.30
CA VAL A 592 -1.13 12.22 -27.10
C VAL A 592 -2.08 12.42 -25.91
N GLN A 593 -1.92 11.63 -24.85
CA GLN A 593 -2.57 11.90 -23.57
C GLN A 593 -1.94 13.17 -23.00
N VAL A 594 -2.64 14.30 -23.11
CA VAL A 594 -2.15 15.59 -22.61
C VAL A 594 -2.22 15.53 -21.07
N PRO A 595 -1.11 15.70 -20.34
CA PRO A 595 -1.14 15.82 -18.88
C PRO A 595 -1.87 17.13 -18.55
N THR A 596 -3.17 17.01 -18.29
CA THR A 596 -4.03 18.16 -18.03
C THR A 596 -3.93 18.54 -16.57
N ALA A 597 -3.42 19.73 -16.28
CA ALA A 597 -3.60 20.37 -14.98
C ALA A 597 -4.66 21.46 -15.10
N SER A 598 -5.34 21.77 -14.00
CA SER A 598 -6.33 22.84 -13.98
C SER A 598 -6.13 23.79 -12.82
N ALA A 599 -6.38 25.08 -13.07
CA ALA A 599 -6.46 26.10 -12.04
C ALA A 599 -7.83 26.79 -12.10
N THR A 600 -8.34 27.18 -10.94
CA THR A 600 -9.67 27.77 -10.80
C THR A 600 -9.58 29.13 -10.12
N ALA A 601 -10.21 30.13 -10.73
CA ALA A 601 -10.43 31.43 -10.14
C ALA A 601 -11.93 31.75 -10.09
N LYS A 602 -12.34 32.56 -9.13
CA LYS A 602 -13.73 33.02 -8.98
C LYS A 602 -13.80 34.51 -9.23
N ILE A 603 -14.76 34.90 -10.06
CA ILE A 603 -15.05 36.29 -10.39
C ILE A 603 -16.46 36.67 -9.97
N ARG A 604 -16.62 37.88 -9.43
CA ARG A 604 -17.92 38.40 -9.01
C ARG A 604 -18.84 38.63 -10.22
N TRP A 605 -20.06 38.12 -10.16
CA TRP A 605 -21.01 38.17 -11.27
C TRP A 605 -21.63 39.56 -11.48
N ASP A 606 -21.77 40.35 -10.42
CA ASP A 606 -22.20 41.75 -10.50
C ASP A 606 -21.21 42.60 -11.31
N VAL A 607 -19.91 42.34 -11.17
CA VAL A 607 -18.83 42.96 -11.97
C VAL A 607 -18.96 42.58 -13.44
N VAL A 608 -19.08 41.29 -13.75
CA VAL A 608 -19.24 40.81 -15.14
C VAL A 608 -20.49 41.43 -15.81
N LYS A 609 -21.59 41.56 -15.07
CA LYS A 609 -22.81 42.23 -15.56
C LYS A 609 -22.63 43.73 -15.77
N ALA A 610 -21.92 44.41 -14.89
CA ALA A 610 -21.64 45.84 -15.02
C ALA A 610 -20.76 46.12 -16.26
N ALA A 611 -19.71 45.32 -16.48
CA ALA A 611 -18.88 45.38 -17.68
C ALA A 611 -19.68 45.12 -18.97
N CYS A 612 -20.64 44.18 -18.96
CA CYS A 612 -21.57 43.98 -20.08
C CYS A 612 -22.44 45.22 -20.30
N ALA A 613 -23.12 45.73 -19.25
CA ALA A 613 -24.04 46.86 -19.34
C ALA A 613 -23.35 48.16 -19.82
N GLN A 614 -22.12 48.40 -19.38
CA GLN A 614 -21.31 49.54 -19.83
C GLN A 614 -21.05 49.49 -21.35
N ARG A 615 -20.84 48.28 -21.89
CA ARG A 615 -20.60 48.06 -23.32
C ARG A 615 -21.88 48.01 -24.16
N GLU A 616 -23.01 47.57 -23.58
CA GLU A 616 -24.34 47.64 -24.21
C GLU A 616 -24.79 49.08 -24.47
N SER A 617 -24.43 50.02 -23.58
CA SER A 617 -24.73 51.45 -23.74
C SER A 617 -24.08 52.09 -24.99
N LYS A 618 -23.10 51.41 -25.60
CA LYS A 618 -22.37 51.83 -26.80
C LYS A 618 -22.68 51.00 -28.05
N GLY A 619 -23.61 50.04 -27.98
CA GLY A 619 -24.07 49.26 -29.13
C GLY A 619 -24.51 47.84 -28.77
N GLY A 620 -25.78 47.51 -29.02
CA GLY A 620 -26.31 46.14 -28.99
C GLY A 620 -26.33 45.44 -27.61
N ARG A 621 -26.97 44.27 -27.54
CA ARG A 621 -26.98 43.41 -26.34
C ARG A 621 -25.72 42.54 -26.35
N VAL A 622 -24.90 42.61 -25.31
CA VAL A 622 -23.55 42.03 -25.29
C VAL A 622 -23.53 40.76 -24.45
N SER A 623 -22.93 39.69 -24.97
CA SER A 623 -22.83 38.43 -24.22
C SER A 623 -21.68 38.45 -23.19
N PRO A 624 -21.85 37.88 -21.98
CA PRO A 624 -20.77 37.75 -21.01
C PRO A 624 -19.54 37.04 -21.57
N THR A 625 -19.75 36.02 -22.42
CA THR A 625 -18.66 35.29 -23.09
C THR A 625 -17.84 36.17 -24.02
N ALA A 626 -18.47 37.11 -24.74
CA ALA A 626 -17.75 38.05 -25.61
C ALA A 626 -16.91 39.04 -24.78
N VAL A 627 -17.42 39.48 -23.63
CA VAL A 627 -16.67 40.33 -22.68
C VAL A 627 -15.49 39.58 -22.09
N THR A 628 -15.69 38.33 -21.65
CA THR A 628 -14.60 37.49 -21.15
C THR A 628 -13.55 37.18 -22.23
N ALA A 629 -13.97 36.91 -23.47
CA ALA A 629 -13.06 36.67 -24.59
C ALA A 629 -12.20 37.92 -24.91
N PHE A 630 -12.80 39.11 -24.86
CA PHE A 630 -12.08 40.37 -25.07
C PHE A 630 -11.04 40.61 -23.96
N HIS A 631 -11.44 40.47 -22.70
CA HIS A 631 -10.52 40.68 -21.58
C HIS A 631 -9.46 39.58 -21.48
N LEU A 632 -9.73 38.38 -21.99
CA LEU A 632 -8.72 37.35 -22.16
C LEU A 632 -7.68 37.76 -23.21
N ALA A 633 -8.10 38.37 -24.32
CA ALA A 633 -7.16 38.93 -25.29
C ALA A 633 -6.32 40.08 -24.68
N GLU A 634 -6.90 40.91 -23.82
CA GLU A 634 -6.14 41.93 -23.08
C GLU A 634 -5.18 41.31 -22.06
N ALA A 635 -5.60 40.27 -21.33
CA ALA A 635 -4.73 39.56 -20.40
C ALA A 635 -3.50 38.97 -21.11
N PHE A 636 -3.63 38.58 -22.37
CA PHE A 636 -2.50 38.14 -23.17
C PHE A 636 -1.45 39.24 -23.47
N ASN A 637 -1.79 40.54 -23.36
CA ASN A 637 -0.80 41.64 -23.48
C ASN A 637 0.05 41.83 -22.22
N THR A 638 -0.32 41.23 -21.09
CA THR A 638 0.46 41.31 -19.85
C THR A 638 1.72 40.45 -19.94
N GLU A 639 2.66 40.65 -19.02
CA GLU A 639 3.87 39.81 -18.95
C GLU A 639 3.52 38.33 -18.74
N ALA A 640 2.52 38.03 -17.91
CA ALA A 640 2.04 36.67 -17.70
C ALA A 640 1.40 36.07 -18.96
N GLY A 641 0.63 36.89 -19.67
CA GLY A 641 0.04 36.53 -20.96
C GLY A 641 1.07 36.21 -22.04
N GLN A 642 2.09 37.06 -22.19
CA GLN A 642 3.17 36.84 -23.15
C GLN A 642 3.95 35.58 -22.81
N ARG A 643 4.26 35.33 -21.53
CA ARG A 643 4.90 34.07 -21.09
C ARG A 643 4.05 32.84 -21.43
N PHE A 644 2.73 32.92 -21.28
CA PHE A 644 1.83 31.84 -21.69
C PHE A 644 1.92 31.59 -23.19
N LEU A 645 1.86 32.64 -24.03
CA LEU A 645 1.93 32.51 -25.49
C LEU A 645 3.26 31.94 -25.99
N HIS A 646 4.39 32.40 -25.42
CA HIS A 646 5.73 31.90 -25.76
C HIS A 646 5.87 30.39 -25.51
N ARG A 647 5.23 29.89 -24.46
CA ARG A 647 5.25 28.47 -24.11
C ARG A 647 4.20 27.65 -24.84
N ALA A 648 3.01 28.21 -25.05
CA ALA A 648 1.92 27.57 -25.76
C ALA A 648 2.22 27.37 -27.25
N MET A 649 2.93 28.32 -27.85
CA MET A 649 3.17 28.38 -29.28
C MET A 649 4.62 28.78 -29.56
N PRO A 650 5.52 27.81 -29.83
CA PRO A 650 6.91 28.10 -30.15
C PRO A 650 7.09 29.04 -31.37
N SER A 651 6.16 29.02 -32.33
CA SER A 651 6.16 29.93 -33.48
C SER A 651 5.83 31.40 -33.13
N TYR A 652 5.32 31.67 -31.93
CA TYR A 652 4.97 33.02 -31.49
C TYR A 652 6.20 33.92 -31.31
N GLU A 653 7.37 33.35 -30.99
CA GLU A 653 8.64 34.10 -30.88
C GLU A 653 9.01 34.84 -32.17
N THR A 654 8.74 34.21 -33.32
CA THR A 654 9.06 34.74 -34.64
C THR A 654 7.90 35.48 -35.29
N GLU A 655 6.67 35.01 -35.11
CA GLU A 655 5.50 35.57 -35.80
C GLU A 655 4.83 36.71 -35.00
N ARG A 656 4.84 36.66 -33.66
CA ARG A 656 4.06 37.55 -32.77
C ARG A 656 2.56 37.64 -33.10
N TYR A 657 2.02 36.58 -33.71
CA TYR A 657 0.59 36.43 -34.02
C TYR A 657 0.06 35.19 -33.28
N PHE A 658 -1.10 35.33 -32.63
CA PHE A 658 -1.84 34.20 -32.06
C PHE A 658 -3.34 34.36 -32.34
N ASP A 659 -4.05 33.25 -32.45
CA ASP A 659 -5.49 33.24 -32.67
C ASP A 659 -6.23 32.76 -31.41
N LEU A 660 -7.40 33.32 -31.09
CA LEU A 660 -8.20 32.90 -29.94
C LEU A 660 -9.33 31.96 -30.38
N GLY A 661 -9.39 30.77 -29.79
CA GLY A 661 -10.43 29.79 -30.10
C GLY A 661 -11.66 29.97 -29.22
N ILE A 662 -12.86 29.86 -29.78
CA ILE A 662 -14.14 29.86 -29.06
C ILE A 662 -14.90 28.58 -29.40
N ALA A 663 -15.27 27.80 -28.41
CA ALA A 663 -16.04 26.58 -28.59
C ALA A 663 -17.51 26.90 -28.95
N VAL A 664 -17.99 26.37 -30.08
CA VAL A 664 -19.34 26.60 -30.61
C VAL A 664 -20.01 25.26 -30.85
N ALA A 665 -21.16 25.04 -30.22
CA ALA A 665 -22.01 23.88 -30.44
C ALA A 665 -22.76 24.00 -31.78
N LEU A 666 -22.79 22.90 -32.54
CA LEU A 666 -23.53 22.72 -33.78
C LEU A 666 -24.70 21.73 -33.58
N PRO A 667 -25.68 21.68 -34.50
CA PRO A 667 -26.74 20.67 -34.45
C PRO A 667 -26.18 19.24 -34.46
N GLY A 668 -26.82 18.32 -33.74
CA GLY A 668 -26.39 16.91 -33.69
C GLY A 668 -25.33 16.60 -32.63
N ASP A 669 -25.16 17.47 -31.64
CA ASP A 669 -24.16 17.33 -30.55
C ASP A 669 -22.69 17.42 -31.03
N GLU A 670 -22.48 18.08 -32.17
CA GLU A 670 -21.14 18.36 -32.68
C GLU A 670 -20.56 19.65 -32.08
N LEU A 671 -19.25 19.67 -31.82
CA LEU A 671 -18.53 20.84 -31.33
C LEU A 671 -17.48 21.29 -32.35
N THR A 672 -17.45 22.59 -32.64
CA THR A 672 -16.40 23.20 -33.47
C THR A 672 -15.75 24.39 -32.76
N THR A 673 -14.59 24.82 -33.24
CA THR A 673 -13.87 25.99 -32.73
C THR A 673 -14.00 27.13 -33.72
N ALA A 674 -14.65 28.23 -33.33
CA ALA A 674 -14.56 29.50 -34.02
C ALA A 674 -13.22 30.16 -33.70
N VAL A 675 -12.56 30.76 -34.69
CA VAL A 675 -11.22 31.33 -34.53
C VAL A 675 -11.32 32.84 -34.70
N VAL A 676 -10.96 33.58 -33.66
CA VAL A 676 -10.79 35.04 -33.72
C VAL A 676 -9.33 35.30 -34.02
N GLU A 677 -9.05 35.78 -35.23
CA GLU A 677 -7.69 35.96 -35.73
C GLU A 677 -7.01 37.17 -35.09
N ASN A 678 -5.81 36.98 -34.55
CA ASN A 678 -4.98 38.03 -33.97
C ASN A 678 -5.72 39.10 -33.13
N PRO A 679 -6.31 38.72 -31.98
CA PRO A 679 -7.14 39.63 -31.20
C PRO A 679 -6.35 40.69 -30.41
N LEU A 680 -5.02 40.62 -30.39
CA LEU A 680 -4.16 41.52 -29.62
C LEU A 680 -4.30 42.97 -30.08
N GLY A 681 -4.69 43.85 -29.16
CA GLY A 681 -4.75 45.30 -29.39
C GLY A 681 -5.96 45.77 -30.20
N LEU A 682 -6.94 44.90 -30.49
CA LEU A 682 -8.18 45.29 -31.14
C LEU A 682 -9.03 46.19 -30.23
N SER A 683 -9.68 47.20 -30.81
CA SER A 683 -10.70 47.97 -30.11
C SER A 683 -11.93 47.09 -29.85
N TRP A 684 -12.74 47.40 -28.82
CA TRP A 684 -13.93 46.62 -28.52
C TRP A 684 -14.90 46.45 -29.71
N PRO A 685 -15.24 47.50 -30.49
CA PRO A 685 -16.07 47.34 -31.69
C PRO A 685 -15.47 46.41 -32.75
N ASP A 686 -14.16 46.51 -32.98
CA ASP A 686 -13.47 45.68 -33.99
C ASP A 686 -13.41 44.22 -33.54
N PHE A 687 -13.10 43.99 -32.26
CA PHE A 687 -13.11 42.65 -31.67
C PHE A 687 -14.50 42.04 -31.70
N LEU A 688 -15.55 42.77 -31.33
CA LEU A 688 -16.91 42.25 -31.32
C LEU A 688 -17.37 41.88 -32.74
N SER A 689 -17.03 42.71 -33.73
CA SER A 689 -17.32 42.41 -35.14
C SER A 689 -16.61 41.14 -35.62
N GLN A 690 -15.34 40.94 -35.23
CA GLN A 690 -14.59 39.73 -35.60
C GLN A 690 -15.10 38.49 -34.86
N TYR A 691 -15.44 38.63 -33.58
CA TYR A 691 -16.01 37.57 -32.74
C TYR A 691 -17.34 37.06 -33.31
N ASP A 692 -18.26 37.96 -33.65
CA ASP A 692 -19.55 37.58 -34.23
C ASP A 692 -19.39 36.92 -35.60
N ALA A 693 -18.51 37.48 -36.46
CA ALA A 693 -18.21 36.89 -37.76
C ALA A 693 -17.60 35.47 -37.65
N ALA A 694 -16.70 35.25 -36.69
CA ALA A 694 -16.09 33.95 -36.42
C ALA A 694 -17.13 32.91 -35.97
N ILE A 695 -18.05 33.30 -35.08
CA ILE A 695 -19.14 32.42 -34.61
C ILE A 695 -20.10 32.08 -35.76
N GLU A 696 -20.49 33.05 -36.58
CA GLU A 696 -21.37 32.81 -37.71
C GLU A 696 -20.73 31.89 -38.76
N SER A 697 -19.45 32.11 -39.06
CA SER A 697 -18.68 31.24 -39.97
C SER A 697 -18.59 29.81 -39.45
N ALA A 698 -18.28 29.63 -38.16
CA ALA A 698 -18.24 28.31 -37.54
C ALA A 698 -19.62 27.60 -37.58
N ARG A 699 -20.72 28.33 -37.37
CA ARG A 699 -22.10 27.78 -37.47
C ARG A 699 -22.51 27.39 -38.88
N ARG A 700 -21.91 28.00 -39.91
CA ARG A 700 -22.09 27.61 -41.31
C ARG A 700 -21.28 26.36 -41.71
N GLY A 701 -20.42 25.87 -40.81
CA GLY A 701 -19.58 24.69 -41.04
C GLY A 701 -18.24 24.99 -41.71
N ASP A 702 -17.82 26.26 -41.76
CA ASP A 702 -16.53 26.64 -42.34
C ASP A 702 -15.37 26.09 -41.47
N ARG A 703 -14.34 25.51 -42.12
CA ARG A 703 -13.17 24.94 -41.44
C ARG A 703 -12.02 25.96 -41.41
N HIS A 704 -11.56 26.30 -40.22
CA HIS A 704 -10.45 27.22 -39.97
C HIS A 704 -9.21 26.48 -39.46
N ASP A 705 -8.02 26.99 -39.79
CA ASP A 705 -6.77 26.47 -39.25
C ASP A 705 -6.69 26.76 -37.74
N ARG A 706 -6.35 25.72 -36.96
CA ARG A 706 -6.31 25.79 -35.50
C ARG A 706 -4.87 25.81 -34.96
N ARG A 707 -3.86 25.69 -35.83
CA ARG A 707 -2.44 25.60 -35.42
C ARG A 707 -1.94 26.79 -34.61
N ARG A 708 -2.56 27.96 -34.79
CA ARG A 708 -2.23 29.20 -34.07
C ARG A 708 -3.14 29.49 -32.90
N VAL A 709 -4.03 28.56 -32.53
CA VAL A 709 -4.91 28.73 -31.38
C VAL A 709 -4.17 28.34 -30.11
N ALA A 710 -3.76 29.33 -29.31
CA ALA A 710 -3.03 29.08 -28.05
C ALA A 710 -3.93 28.58 -26.92
N LEU A 711 -5.14 29.15 -26.82
CA LEU A 711 -6.13 28.86 -25.78
C LEU A 711 -7.54 28.84 -26.39
N GLN A 712 -8.37 27.89 -25.95
CA GLN A 712 -9.77 27.83 -26.32
C GLN A 712 -10.67 28.29 -25.17
N LEU A 713 -11.68 29.12 -25.44
CA LEU A 713 -12.71 29.51 -24.49
C LEU A 713 -13.96 28.64 -24.70
N SER A 714 -14.44 28.01 -23.62
CA SER A 714 -15.67 27.24 -23.59
C SER A 714 -16.60 27.74 -22.49
N THR A 715 -17.90 27.69 -22.72
CA THR A 715 -18.88 28.05 -21.69
C THR A 715 -20.10 27.15 -21.78
N LEU A 716 -20.54 26.66 -20.62
CA LEU A 716 -21.80 25.95 -20.45
C LEU A 716 -22.72 26.71 -19.48
N GLY A 717 -22.42 27.97 -19.19
CA GLY A 717 -23.17 28.77 -18.22
C GLY A 717 -24.65 28.95 -18.59
N ARG A 718 -25.00 28.90 -19.88
CA ARG A 718 -26.40 28.93 -20.35
C ARG A 718 -27.19 27.66 -20.02
N LEU A 719 -26.50 26.54 -19.78
CA LEU A 719 -27.07 25.26 -19.36
C LEU A 719 -27.09 25.12 -17.83
N GLY A 720 -26.69 26.16 -17.08
CA GLY A 720 -26.69 26.15 -15.61
C GLY A 720 -25.51 25.41 -14.98
N ILE A 721 -24.47 25.06 -15.75
CA ILE A 721 -23.29 24.37 -15.23
C ILE A 721 -22.36 25.37 -14.53
N GLU A 722 -22.19 25.21 -13.22
CA GLU A 722 -21.44 26.12 -12.36
C GLU A 722 -19.93 25.92 -12.44
N ASP A 723 -19.46 24.68 -12.60
CA ASP A 723 -18.05 24.32 -12.67
C ASP A 723 -17.81 23.13 -13.61
N ALA A 724 -16.68 23.14 -14.34
CA ALA A 724 -16.26 22.05 -15.22
C ALA A 724 -14.76 22.17 -15.54
N HIS A 725 -14.08 21.02 -15.64
CA HIS A 725 -12.67 20.92 -16.05
C HIS A 725 -12.60 20.51 -17.53
N PRO A 726 -12.46 21.47 -18.46
CA PRO A 726 -12.49 21.16 -19.88
C PRO A 726 -11.22 20.39 -20.30
N LEU A 727 -11.36 19.43 -21.21
CA LEU A 727 -10.17 18.80 -21.80
C LEU A 727 -9.40 19.81 -22.67
N VAL A 728 -8.08 19.68 -22.66
CA VAL A 728 -7.21 20.41 -23.60
C VAL A 728 -7.31 19.74 -24.95
N VAL A 729 -7.63 20.52 -25.99
CA VAL A 729 -7.82 20.02 -27.35
C VAL A 729 -6.63 20.46 -28.20
N PRO A 730 -5.66 19.57 -28.49
CA PRO A 730 -4.55 19.89 -29.37
C PRO A 730 -5.04 20.38 -30.74
N PRO A 731 -4.37 21.37 -31.35
CA PRO A 731 -3.04 21.91 -31.02
C PRO A 731 -3.04 23.00 -29.93
N SER A 732 -4.17 23.32 -29.28
CA SER A 732 -4.23 24.33 -28.22
C SER A 732 -3.47 23.87 -26.98
N ALA A 733 -2.76 24.79 -26.31
CA ALA A 733 -2.05 24.52 -25.06
C ALA A 733 -2.99 24.56 -23.85
N GLY A 734 -4.20 25.08 -23.99
CA GLY A 734 -5.21 25.04 -22.94
C GLY A 734 -6.65 25.31 -23.39
N THR A 735 -7.59 25.05 -22.48
CA THR A 735 -9.00 25.40 -22.58
C THR A 735 -9.46 26.11 -21.30
N LEU A 736 -10.00 27.32 -21.43
CA LEU A 736 -10.64 28.08 -20.36
C LEU A 736 -12.15 27.85 -20.36
N PHE A 737 -12.69 27.36 -19.26
CA PHE A 737 -14.12 27.21 -19.01
C PHE A 737 -14.66 28.38 -18.19
N VAL A 738 -15.84 28.88 -18.59
CA VAL A 738 -16.60 29.90 -17.86
C VAL A 738 -17.95 29.33 -17.42
N GLY A 739 -18.12 29.22 -16.10
CA GLY A 739 -19.29 28.63 -15.44
C GLY A 739 -20.49 29.58 -15.30
N ALA A 740 -21.61 29.01 -14.87
CA ALA A 740 -22.84 29.73 -14.54
C ALA A 740 -22.72 30.51 -13.23
N ALA A 741 -23.50 31.59 -13.13
CA ALA A 741 -23.49 32.47 -11.98
C ALA A 741 -24.24 31.90 -10.77
N HIS A 742 -23.52 31.51 -9.73
CA HIS A 742 -24.01 30.85 -8.52
C HIS A 742 -23.66 31.64 -7.25
N TRP A 743 -24.24 31.27 -6.10
CA TRP A 743 -23.99 31.96 -4.82
C TRP A 743 -22.85 31.31 -4.06
N GLU A 744 -21.93 32.12 -3.56
CA GLU A 744 -20.85 31.65 -2.72
C GLU A 744 -20.44 32.68 -1.66
N LEU A 745 -19.89 32.20 -0.54
CA LEU A 745 -19.25 33.04 0.46
C LEU A 745 -17.81 33.34 0.00
N ILE A 746 -17.52 34.60 -0.32
CA ILE A 746 -16.16 35.05 -0.58
C ILE A 746 -15.69 35.88 0.62
N ASP A 747 -14.43 35.67 1.03
CA ASP A 747 -13.78 36.52 2.01
C ASP A 747 -13.43 37.88 1.38
N ILE A 748 -14.02 38.95 1.90
CA ILE A 748 -13.69 40.34 1.55
C ILE A 748 -13.31 41.03 2.85
N ASP A 749 -12.06 41.49 2.93
CA ASP A 749 -11.47 42.17 4.10
C ASP A 749 -11.52 41.37 5.41
N GLY A 750 -11.38 40.03 5.32
CA GLY A 750 -11.36 39.13 6.49
C GLY A 750 -12.75 38.79 7.03
N GLN A 751 -13.81 39.00 6.25
CA GLN A 751 -15.19 38.66 6.59
C GLN A 751 -15.86 37.90 5.43
N PRO A 752 -16.43 36.71 5.67
CA PRO A 752 -17.13 35.95 4.64
C PRO A 752 -18.47 36.61 4.29
N GLN A 753 -18.63 37.04 3.03
CA GLN A 753 -19.83 37.70 2.53
C GLN A 753 -20.45 36.93 1.35
N PRO A 754 -21.78 36.78 1.29
CA PRO A 754 -22.44 36.07 0.19
C PRO A 754 -22.47 36.92 -1.07
N HIS A 755 -21.82 36.45 -2.13
CA HIS A 755 -21.78 37.08 -3.45
C HIS A 755 -22.21 36.10 -4.54
N ARG A 756 -22.76 36.62 -5.63
CA ARG A 756 -22.90 35.83 -6.85
C ARG A 756 -21.57 35.80 -7.59
N VAL A 757 -21.08 34.63 -7.94
CA VAL A 757 -19.80 34.40 -8.61
C VAL A 757 -19.97 33.54 -9.85
N ALA A 758 -18.99 33.59 -10.75
CA ALA A 758 -18.80 32.61 -11.82
C ALA A 758 -17.40 32.00 -11.70
N SER A 759 -17.29 30.70 -11.97
CA SER A 759 -16.01 29.99 -11.99
C SER A 759 -15.31 30.19 -13.34
N LEU A 760 -14.02 30.51 -13.28
CA LEU A 760 -13.09 30.53 -14.40
C LEU A 760 -12.10 29.37 -14.19
N VAL A 761 -12.22 28.31 -14.98
CA VAL A 761 -11.38 27.12 -14.86
C VAL A 761 -10.53 26.97 -16.10
N ILE A 762 -9.22 27.18 -15.98
CA ILE A 762 -8.29 26.90 -17.07
C ILE A 762 -7.77 25.48 -16.91
N SER A 763 -7.88 24.68 -17.96
CA SER A 763 -7.16 23.41 -18.09
C SER A 763 -6.08 23.59 -19.14
N PHE A 764 -4.88 23.09 -18.90
CA PHE A 764 -3.73 23.32 -19.78
C PHE A 764 -2.82 22.10 -19.81
N ASP A 765 -2.09 21.94 -20.92
CA ASP A 765 -1.03 20.94 -21.05
C ASP A 765 0.11 21.33 -20.11
N HIS A 766 0.27 20.58 -19.01
CA HIS A 766 1.24 20.91 -17.96
C HIS A 766 2.70 20.78 -18.45
N ARG A 767 2.93 20.16 -19.62
CA ARG A 767 4.24 20.13 -20.28
C ARG A 767 4.57 21.45 -20.96
N LEU A 768 3.55 22.15 -21.48
CA LEU A 768 3.72 23.43 -22.16
C LEU A 768 3.61 24.58 -21.16
N ILE A 769 2.56 24.59 -20.35
CA ILE A 769 2.25 25.67 -19.41
C ILE A 769 2.43 25.15 -17.99
N ASN A 770 3.18 25.85 -17.15
CA ASN A 770 3.30 25.47 -15.73
C ASN A 770 2.13 26.03 -14.90
N GLY A 771 1.87 25.43 -13.73
CA GLY A 771 0.77 25.85 -12.84
C GLY A 771 0.80 27.33 -12.44
N VAL A 772 1.99 27.89 -12.20
CA VAL A 772 2.16 29.32 -11.86
C VAL A 772 1.78 30.21 -13.05
N GLY A 773 2.16 29.85 -14.27
CA GLY A 773 1.85 30.59 -15.49
C GLY A 773 0.35 30.62 -15.79
N ALA A 774 -0.32 29.47 -15.65
CA ALA A 774 -1.76 29.39 -15.84
C ALA A 774 -2.54 30.16 -14.75
N ALA A 775 -2.12 30.05 -13.48
CA ALA A 775 -2.73 30.81 -12.38
C ALA A 775 -2.51 32.32 -12.52
N SER A 776 -1.32 32.74 -12.97
CA SER A 776 -1.02 34.16 -13.23
C SER A 776 -1.90 34.71 -14.35
N LEU A 777 -2.06 33.99 -15.46
CA LEU A 777 -2.95 34.40 -16.55
C LEU A 777 -4.41 34.50 -16.09
N LEU A 778 -4.89 33.56 -15.27
CA LEU A 778 -6.23 33.62 -14.69
C LEU A 778 -6.43 34.83 -13.78
N ASN A 779 -5.43 35.17 -12.97
CA ASN A 779 -5.48 36.33 -12.10
C ASN A 779 -5.47 37.65 -12.90
N GLU A 780 -4.67 37.74 -13.96
CA GLU A 780 -4.68 38.89 -14.88
C GLU A 780 -6.02 39.04 -15.60
N LEU A 781 -6.61 37.93 -16.06
CA LEU A 781 -7.96 37.94 -16.64
C LEU A 781 -9.00 38.43 -15.63
N LYS A 782 -8.95 37.92 -14.39
CA LYS A 782 -9.85 38.35 -13.32
C LYS A 782 -9.71 39.86 -13.06
N ALA A 783 -8.48 40.34 -12.92
CA ALA A 783 -8.19 41.76 -12.70
C ALA A 783 -8.65 42.63 -13.87
N ALA A 784 -8.46 42.19 -15.11
CA ALA A 784 -8.90 42.91 -16.31
C ALA A 784 -10.42 43.07 -16.39
N ILE A 785 -11.17 42.01 -16.08
CA ILE A 785 -12.65 42.09 -16.04
C ILE A 785 -13.12 42.93 -14.85
N GLU A 786 -12.46 42.83 -13.70
CA GLU A 786 -12.79 43.62 -12.50
C GLU A 786 -12.51 45.12 -12.66
N ALA A 787 -11.46 45.48 -13.41
CA ALA A 787 -11.15 46.87 -13.74
C ALA A 787 -12.09 47.50 -14.78
N ALA A 788 -12.81 46.67 -15.55
CA ALA A 788 -13.68 47.10 -16.64
C ALA A 788 -15.15 47.36 -16.22
N ALA A 789 -15.51 47.05 -14.97
CA ALA A 789 -16.83 47.21 -14.39
C ALA A 789 -16.93 48.50 -13.56
#